data_AF-A0A351EU85-F1
#
_entry.id   AF-A0A351EU85-F1
#
_cell.length_a   1.000
_cell.length_b   1.000
_cell.length_c   1.000
_cell.angle_alpha   90.00
_cell.angle_beta   90.00
_cell.angle_gamma   90.00
#
_symmetry.space_group_name_H-M   'P 1'
#
loop_
_entity.id
_entity.type
_entity.pdbx_description
1 polymer ?
#
loop_
_entity_poly.entity_id
_entity_poly.type
_entity_poly.pdbx_seq_one_letter_code
_entity_poly.pdbx_strand_id
1 'polypeptide(L)'
;MSDEYVSDAAAATTRMAADRQAGDERLAYRGVFQRMLTRPEIGAAIAALGIWVFFWSVSVPFGKAGGASSILDVASSPLGIMAVAVAMLMIGGEFDLSAGAATGALGILTILMVREVVGASGGGWGLSLWIALPLSLLAALGLGWFNGTVVEKTALPSFIVTLASFFVLKGAKLGYSKLILGQQQVGKLDDLQSVSAFLDDNGTSVTVFDPYGMEEVFIPDGQEAFQVVPPVIDIIEANLDAGADAFAGLDPSVFEQGDKGYGFMVDLFAAEWTRNDHVWDGRDWFYTIGIIAGLSLFVLALYEMHFKRSDTQNPTGLPIFGGGVALATVGVWRLHATDSVAGNWIGALVILAGMFVSFVGWGMWRYRRRASTEQSMDAMASEVGDAESKTGVIIAVGLGIAAFVGAIVVSLWLDAGDSNKFAEKLGISGVGLPAVSLVIGIGVATLTRGKDFTAGGLGWFTSKGWRTFLPSIIIGFVVTMLFFDLTTQQGARAIFFVSLSSLAAVGLMTGVRRARKHSQPLGSALLIATAASVAVMAFFVQSESGSPKFRTQAFTLMLVIAALMAIWAAASLLFEARSAPDHGADRFGVMMALVGSAAIVVGIASRLLFVTTAELEAEIPQAKFSVRILWFFLFTAVCSWVLARTKFGSWTFAVGGNKQAARQVGVPAARTKTQLFMLVSFAAWLVGLLLAFRLNNIQASTGDGEEFEYIIAAVVGGTLLTGGYGSTIGAAIGAFIMAMSVQGIPSARWNSDWRFVFVGAILLLSVVANNFIRTKAEAAR
;
A
#
# COMPACT_ATOMS: atom_id res chain seq x y z
N MET A 1 4.62 -38.95 -61.35
CA MET A 1 4.01 -38.08 -60.32
C MET A 1 3.29 -36.98 -61.05
N SER A 2 2.02 -36.73 -60.76
CA SER A 2 1.25 -35.64 -61.38
C SER A 2 1.80 -34.28 -60.92
N ASP A 3 1.66 -33.25 -61.75
CA ASP A 3 2.11 -31.88 -61.45
C ASP A 3 1.50 -31.32 -60.15
N GLU A 4 0.29 -31.76 -59.81
CA GLU A 4 -0.41 -31.45 -58.57
C GLU A 4 0.33 -31.98 -57.32
N TYR A 5 0.95 -33.16 -57.43
CA TYR A 5 1.73 -33.74 -56.34
C TYR A 5 3.05 -33.00 -56.11
N VAL A 6 3.63 -32.44 -57.18
CA VAL A 6 4.85 -31.64 -57.12
C VAL A 6 4.56 -30.23 -56.60
N SER A 7 3.42 -29.63 -56.97
CA SER A 7 2.99 -28.32 -56.44
C SER A 7 2.65 -28.38 -54.96
N ASP A 8 1.99 -29.44 -54.50
CA ASP A 8 1.66 -29.61 -53.08
C ASP A 8 2.90 -29.88 -52.24
N ALA A 9 3.86 -30.65 -52.76
CA ALA A 9 5.15 -30.85 -52.10
C ALA A 9 5.96 -29.54 -52.03
N ALA A 10 5.97 -28.73 -53.08
CA ALA A 10 6.64 -27.43 -53.10
C ALA A 10 5.97 -26.42 -52.14
N ALA A 11 4.63 -26.40 -52.09
CA ALA A 11 3.87 -25.56 -51.17
C ALA A 11 4.08 -25.99 -49.70
N ALA A 12 4.12 -27.30 -49.42
CA ALA A 12 4.43 -27.83 -48.10
C ALA A 12 5.86 -27.49 -47.67
N THR A 13 6.84 -27.58 -48.57
CA THR A 13 8.23 -27.23 -48.29
C THR A 13 8.39 -25.73 -48.03
N THR A 14 7.65 -24.89 -48.76
CA THR A 14 7.62 -23.44 -48.56
C THR A 14 6.97 -23.06 -47.23
N ARG A 15 5.88 -23.74 -46.84
CA ARG A 15 5.26 -23.57 -45.51
C ARG A 15 6.18 -24.05 -44.39
N MET A 16 6.87 -25.18 -44.55
CA MET A 16 7.85 -25.67 -43.57
C MET A 16 9.07 -24.76 -43.47
N ALA A 17 9.50 -24.13 -44.57
CA ALA A 17 10.57 -23.13 -44.56
C ALA A 17 10.12 -21.83 -43.87
N ALA A 18 8.87 -21.40 -44.10
CA ALA A 18 8.26 -20.27 -43.42
C ALA A 18 8.06 -20.54 -41.90
N ASP A 19 7.62 -21.74 -41.51
CA ASP A 19 7.52 -22.19 -40.11
C ASP A 19 8.89 -22.37 -39.43
N ARG A 20 9.95 -22.64 -40.19
CA ARG A 20 11.33 -22.65 -39.64
C ARG A 20 11.91 -21.24 -39.50
N GLN A 21 11.49 -20.29 -40.35
CA GLN A 21 11.85 -18.87 -40.23
C GLN A 21 11.05 -18.16 -39.13
N ALA A 22 9.79 -18.56 -38.92
CA ALA A 22 8.98 -18.20 -37.77
C ALA A 22 9.41 -19.05 -36.56
N GLY A 23 10.46 -18.62 -35.86
CA GLY A 23 10.97 -19.33 -34.68
C GLY A 23 9.86 -19.74 -33.69
N ASP A 24 10.05 -20.90 -33.06
CA ASP A 24 9.11 -21.53 -32.12
C ASP A 24 8.55 -20.53 -31.08
N GLU A 25 7.28 -20.14 -31.21
CA GLU A 25 6.60 -19.20 -30.31
C GLU A 25 6.56 -19.71 -28.86
N ARG A 26 6.74 -21.02 -28.63
CA ARG A 26 6.86 -21.60 -27.28
C ARG A 26 8.17 -21.20 -26.58
N LEU A 27 9.19 -20.81 -27.34
CA LEU A 27 10.46 -20.26 -26.88
C LEU A 27 10.47 -18.72 -26.88
N ALA A 28 9.33 -18.06 -27.14
CA ALA A 28 9.22 -16.62 -27.10
C ALA A 28 9.73 -16.07 -25.76
N TYR A 29 10.78 -15.26 -25.83
CA TYR A 29 11.50 -14.70 -24.70
C TYR A 29 10.56 -14.02 -23.71
N ARG A 30 10.53 -14.53 -22.46
CA ARG A 30 10.00 -13.80 -21.31
C ARG A 30 11.15 -13.08 -20.63
N GLY A 31 11.21 -11.76 -20.84
CA GLY A 31 12.15 -10.90 -20.14
C GLY A 31 12.04 -11.04 -18.62
N VAL A 32 13.15 -10.76 -17.93
CA VAL A 32 13.23 -10.86 -16.47
C VAL A 32 12.11 -10.07 -15.78
N PHE A 33 11.73 -8.93 -16.38
CA PHE A 33 10.58 -8.11 -15.96
C PHE A 33 9.25 -8.87 -15.99
N GLN A 34 8.99 -9.65 -17.04
CA GLN A 34 7.77 -10.44 -17.17
C GLN A 34 7.73 -11.61 -16.17
N ARG A 35 8.89 -12.20 -15.85
CA ARG A 35 9.02 -13.19 -14.76
C ARG A 35 8.82 -12.57 -13.37
N MET A 36 9.32 -11.36 -13.14
CA MET A 36 9.06 -10.63 -11.89
C MET A 36 7.57 -10.30 -11.73
N LEU A 37 6.90 -9.79 -12.78
CA LEU A 37 5.47 -9.46 -12.77
C LEU A 37 4.54 -10.66 -12.47
N THR A 38 5.01 -11.89 -12.66
CA THR A 38 4.23 -13.10 -12.34
C THR A 38 4.29 -13.52 -10.86
N ARG A 39 5.05 -12.81 -10.02
CA ARG A 39 5.14 -13.09 -8.60
C ARG A 39 3.95 -12.49 -7.82
N PRO A 40 3.39 -13.19 -6.83
CA PRO A 40 2.23 -12.71 -6.08
C PRO A 40 2.46 -11.38 -5.36
N GLU A 41 3.69 -11.12 -4.90
CA GLU A 41 4.04 -9.91 -4.15
C GLU A 41 4.01 -8.66 -5.04
N ILE A 42 4.23 -8.79 -6.35
CA ILE A 42 4.26 -7.63 -7.25
C ILE A 42 2.87 -7.07 -7.50
N GLY A 43 1.85 -7.95 -7.60
CA GLY A 43 0.45 -7.51 -7.66
C GLY A 43 0.07 -6.71 -6.41
N ALA A 44 0.40 -7.22 -5.23
CA ALA A 44 0.18 -6.54 -3.96
C ALA A 44 0.98 -5.23 -3.87
N ALA A 45 2.24 -5.20 -4.30
CA ALA A 45 3.07 -3.99 -4.28
C ALA A 45 2.51 -2.86 -5.17
N ILE A 46 2.00 -3.21 -6.36
CA ILE A 46 1.36 -2.25 -7.26
C ILE A 46 0.07 -1.71 -6.63
N ALA A 47 -0.74 -2.57 -6.02
CA ALA A 47 -1.95 -2.16 -5.30
C ALA A 47 -1.63 -1.25 -4.12
N ALA A 48 -0.62 -1.59 -3.31
CA ALA A 48 -0.13 -0.79 -2.20
C ALA A 48 0.34 0.59 -2.67
N LEU A 49 1.14 0.66 -3.73
CA LEU A 49 1.57 1.92 -4.32
C LEU A 49 0.38 2.75 -4.82
N GLY A 50 -0.58 2.12 -5.49
CA GLY A 50 -1.79 2.80 -5.95
C GLY A 50 -2.62 3.40 -4.82
N ILE A 51 -2.79 2.64 -3.72
CA ILE A 51 -3.50 3.10 -2.52
C ILE A 51 -2.72 4.20 -1.80
N TRP A 52 -1.40 4.07 -1.71
CA TRP A 52 -0.54 5.10 -1.14
C TRP A 52 -0.66 6.40 -1.94
N VAL A 53 -0.51 6.34 -3.27
CA VAL A 53 -0.67 7.50 -4.16
C VAL A 53 -2.06 8.08 -4.02
N PHE A 54 -3.10 7.25 -3.93
CA PHE A 54 -4.48 7.71 -3.72
C PHE A 54 -4.60 8.51 -2.42
N PHE A 55 -4.25 7.95 -1.26
CA PHE A 55 -4.40 8.66 0.00
C PHE A 55 -3.44 9.83 0.16
N TRP A 56 -2.21 9.74 -0.37
CA TRP A 56 -1.29 10.86 -0.49
C TRP A 56 -1.91 11.99 -1.33
N SER A 57 -2.57 11.64 -2.44
CA SER A 57 -3.29 12.58 -3.31
C SER A 57 -4.63 13.03 -2.76
N VAL A 58 -5.10 12.51 -1.62
CA VAL A 58 -6.37 12.89 -0.96
C VAL A 58 -6.13 13.62 0.37
N SER A 59 -5.05 13.30 1.09
CA SER A 59 -4.72 13.79 2.43
C SER A 59 -3.28 14.30 2.52
N VAL A 60 -3.12 15.58 2.89
CA VAL A 60 -1.78 16.16 3.12
C VAL A 60 -1.07 15.51 4.31
N PRO A 61 -1.70 15.28 5.48
CA PRO A 61 -1.05 14.60 6.61
C PRO A 61 -0.57 13.18 6.29
N PHE A 62 -1.29 12.45 5.43
CA PHE A 62 -0.95 11.06 5.07
C PHE A 62 0.45 10.93 4.45
N GLY A 63 0.85 11.90 3.65
CA GLY A 63 2.16 11.94 3.01
C GLY A 63 3.31 12.47 3.87
N LYS A 64 3.02 12.99 5.06
CA LYS A 64 4.04 13.50 5.99
C LYS A 64 4.65 12.37 6.81
N ALA A 65 5.80 12.62 7.42
CA ALA A 65 6.48 11.65 8.26
C ALA A 65 5.59 11.10 9.40
N GLY A 66 4.77 11.94 10.04
CA GLY A 66 3.83 11.49 11.09
C GLY A 66 2.70 10.61 10.55
N GLY A 67 2.20 10.87 9.34
CA GLY A 67 1.24 9.98 8.68
C GLY A 67 1.85 8.65 8.28
N ALA A 68 3.07 8.68 7.74
CA ALA A 68 3.82 7.46 7.42
C ALA A 68 4.13 6.62 8.67
N SER A 69 4.48 7.26 9.79
CA SER A 69 4.76 6.54 11.03
C SER A 69 3.50 5.92 11.63
N SER A 70 2.34 6.60 11.58
CA SER A 70 1.07 6.03 12.05
C SER A 70 0.58 4.85 11.20
N ILE A 71 0.81 4.90 9.87
CA ILE A 71 0.54 3.77 8.97
C ILE A 71 1.46 2.60 9.29
N LEU A 72 2.77 2.85 9.41
CA LEU A 72 3.75 1.83 9.77
C LEU A 72 3.42 1.19 11.11
N ASP A 73 2.98 1.98 12.07
CA ASP A 73 2.60 1.50 13.39
C ASP A 73 1.45 0.49 13.33
N VAL A 74 0.36 0.83 12.63
CA VAL A 74 -0.80 -0.05 12.42
C VAL A 74 -0.44 -1.26 11.56
N ALA A 75 0.37 -1.06 10.52
CA ALA A 75 0.83 -2.14 9.65
C ALA A 75 1.70 -3.15 10.41
N SER A 76 2.51 -2.68 11.37
CA SER A 76 3.48 -3.52 12.07
C SER A 76 2.87 -4.34 13.21
N SER A 77 1.96 -3.75 13.99
CA SER A 77 1.23 -4.45 15.05
C SER A 77 -0.09 -3.73 15.36
N PRO A 78 -1.26 -4.40 15.27
CA PRO A 78 -1.45 -5.86 15.28
C PRO A 78 -1.53 -6.57 13.91
N LEU A 79 -1.66 -5.85 12.80
CA LEU A 79 -2.05 -6.47 11.52
C LEU A 79 -0.93 -7.29 10.86
N GLY A 80 0.29 -6.76 10.78
CA GLY A 80 1.36 -7.32 9.94
C GLY A 80 1.90 -8.66 10.41
N ILE A 81 2.30 -8.76 11.67
CA ILE A 81 2.84 -10.00 12.25
C ILE A 81 1.79 -11.12 12.13
N MET A 82 0.53 -10.82 12.45
CA MET A 82 -0.57 -11.78 12.31
C MET A 82 -0.85 -12.15 10.86
N ALA A 83 -0.91 -11.19 9.94
CA ALA A 83 -1.13 -11.45 8.52
C ALA A 83 -0.06 -12.38 7.93
N VAL A 84 1.21 -12.22 8.33
CA VAL A 84 2.31 -13.09 7.90
C VAL A 84 2.16 -14.52 8.44
N ALA A 85 1.81 -14.68 9.72
CA ALA A 85 1.61 -15.99 10.32
C ALA A 85 0.38 -16.71 9.74
N VAL A 86 -0.73 -15.99 9.57
CA VAL A 86 -1.95 -16.48 8.94
C VAL A 86 -1.70 -16.84 7.48
N ALA A 87 -0.92 -16.05 6.73
CA ALA A 87 -0.51 -16.40 5.38
C ALA A 87 0.25 -17.73 5.34
N MET A 88 1.20 -17.97 6.25
CA MET A 88 1.91 -19.26 6.32
C MET A 88 0.94 -20.43 6.52
N LEU A 89 -0.02 -20.29 7.44
CA LEU A 89 -1.05 -21.29 7.68
C LEU A 89 -1.94 -21.53 6.45
N MET A 90 -2.38 -20.45 5.81
CA MET A 90 -3.21 -20.50 4.60
C MET A 90 -2.47 -21.12 3.42
N ILE A 91 -1.17 -20.85 3.26
CA ILE A 91 -0.34 -21.55 2.26
C ILE A 91 -0.33 -23.05 2.54
N GLY A 92 -0.36 -23.47 3.81
CA GLY A 92 -0.54 -24.87 4.24
C GLY A 92 -1.93 -25.44 4.03
N GLY A 93 -2.88 -24.65 3.52
CA GLY A 93 -4.26 -25.06 3.21
C GLY A 93 -5.16 -25.13 4.43
N GLU A 94 -4.91 -24.32 5.45
CA GLU A 94 -5.71 -24.26 6.67
C GLU A 94 -6.11 -22.83 7.04
N PHE A 95 -7.14 -22.72 7.88
CA PHE A 95 -7.70 -21.47 8.41
C PHE A 95 -7.68 -21.44 9.93
N ASP A 96 -7.38 -20.29 10.53
CA ASP A 96 -7.48 -20.06 11.96
C ASP A 96 -8.22 -18.76 12.29
N LEU A 97 -9.49 -18.91 12.70
CA LEU A 97 -10.31 -17.81 13.20
C LEU A 97 -10.02 -17.45 14.66
N SER A 98 -9.40 -18.35 15.42
CA SER A 98 -9.05 -18.08 16.83
C SER A 98 -7.91 -17.08 16.97
N ALA A 99 -7.18 -16.80 15.88
CA ALA A 99 -6.06 -15.86 15.83
C ALA A 99 -6.36 -14.48 16.45
N GLY A 100 -7.51 -13.88 16.13
CA GLY A 100 -7.93 -12.58 16.68
C GLY A 100 -8.18 -12.64 18.18
N ALA A 101 -9.08 -13.53 18.62
CA ALA A 101 -9.36 -13.72 20.04
C ALA A 101 -8.13 -14.15 20.86
N ALA A 102 -7.22 -14.93 20.27
CA ALA A 102 -5.97 -15.36 20.89
C ALA A 102 -5.03 -14.19 21.17
N THR A 103 -4.95 -13.19 20.29
CA THR A 103 -4.11 -12.00 20.49
C THR A 103 -4.46 -11.30 21.80
N GLY A 104 -5.75 -11.01 22.00
CA GLY A 104 -6.22 -10.40 23.25
C GLY A 104 -6.11 -11.34 24.45
N ALA A 105 -6.50 -12.62 24.29
CA ALA A 105 -6.49 -13.58 25.39
C ALA A 105 -5.09 -13.86 25.93
N LEU A 106 -4.07 -13.99 25.07
CA LEU A 106 -2.69 -14.29 25.45
C LEU A 106 -1.98 -13.06 26.04
N GLY A 107 -2.31 -11.86 25.56
CA GLY A 107 -1.89 -10.61 26.19
C GLY A 107 -2.45 -10.47 27.60
N ILE A 108 -3.78 -10.64 27.76
CA ILE A 108 -4.46 -10.64 29.06
C ILE A 108 -3.90 -11.71 30.00
N LEU A 109 -3.69 -12.93 29.51
CA LEU A 109 -3.13 -14.02 30.30
C LEU A 109 -1.76 -13.64 30.86
N THR A 110 -0.89 -13.03 30.04
CA THR A 110 0.43 -12.60 30.50
C THR A 110 0.31 -11.53 31.60
N ILE A 111 -0.55 -10.53 31.42
CA ILE A 111 -0.77 -9.48 32.42
C ILE A 111 -1.33 -10.07 33.72
N LEU A 112 -2.31 -10.97 33.63
CA LEU A 112 -2.91 -11.63 34.81
C LEU A 112 -1.90 -12.51 35.57
N MET A 113 -0.95 -13.13 34.87
CA MET A 113 0.13 -13.88 35.51
C MET A 113 1.07 -12.96 36.29
N VAL A 114 1.41 -11.80 35.74
CA VAL A 114 2.37 -10.85 36.33
C VAL A 114 1.75 -10.05 37.48
N ARG A 115 0.47 -9.70 37.37
CA ARG A 115 -0.20 -8.81 38.32
C ARG A 115 -0.14 -9.38 39.74
N GLU A 116 0.46 -8.61 40.63
CA GLU A 116 0.30 -8.70 42.08
C GLU A 116 -0.79 -7.70 42.49
N VAL A 117 -1.69 -8.07 43.39
CA VAL A 117 -2.51 -7.09 44.10
C VAL A 117 -2.33 -7.31 45.59
N VAL A 118 -1.74 -6.31 46.24
CA VAL A 118 -1.81 -6.17 47.69
C VAL A 118 -3.26 -5.80 48.05
N GLY A 119 -3.94 -6.66 48.83
CA GLY A 119 -5.20 -6.32 49.51
C GLY A 119 -6.54 -6.73 48.88
N ALA A 120 -6.61 -7.31 47.66
CA ALA A 120 -7.89 -7.72 47.05
C ALA A 120 -8.10 -9.25 47.03
N SER A 121 -9.26 -9.71 47.49
CA SER A 121 -9.65 -11.12 47.70
C SER A 121 -9.98 -11.92 46.42
N GLY A 122 -9.28 -11.66 45.31
CA GLY A 122 -9.53 -12.40 44.05
C GLY A 122 -8.62 -12.13 42.85
N GLY A 123 -7.40 -11.58 43.00
CA GLY A 123 -6.60 -11.05 41.88
C GLY A 123 -5.22 -11.69 41.61
N GLY A 124 -4.91 -11.99 40.33
CA GLY A 124 -3.55 -12.23 39.77
C GLY A 124 -2.77 -13.45 40.28
N TRP A 125 -1.69 -13.87 39.60
CA TRP A 125 -0.80 -14.95 40.09
C TRP A 125 0.52 -14.45 40.71
N GLY A 126 0.82 -13.15 40.59
CA GLY A 126 2.02 -12.54 41.17
C GLY A 126 3.35 -13.15 40.69
N LEU A 127 3.40 -13.67 39.46
CA LEU A 127 4.60 -14.26 38.90
C LEU A 127 5.55 -13.16 38.40
N SER A 128 6.86 -13.38 38.54
CA SER A 128 7.83 -12.53 37.87
C SER A 128 7.65 -12.56 36.34
N LEU A 129 7.91 -11.45 35.66
CA LEU A 129 7.75 -11.34 34.20
C LEU A 129 8.62 -12.37 33.46
N TRP A 130 9.82 -12.66 34.00
CA TRP A 130 10.73 -13.67 33.49
C TRP A 130 10.15 -15.09 33.49
N ILE A 131 9.20 -15.40 34.38
CA ILE A 131 8.47 -16.68 34.44
C ILE A 131 7.17 -16.60 33.64
N ALA A 132 6.45 -15.48 33.75
CA ALA A 132 5.18 -15.28 33.08
C ALA A 132 5.33 -15.33 31.55
N LEU A 133 6.40 -14.76 30.98
CA LEU A 133 6.65 -14.75 29.54
C LEU A 133 6.83 -16.18 28.96
N PRO A 134 7.74 -17.04 29.47
CA PRO A 134 7.81 -18.44 29.04
C PRO A 134 6.52 -19.21 29.27
N LEU A 135 5.83 -19.00 30.39
CA LEU A 135 4.62 -19.75 30.72
C LEU A 135 3.45 -19.37 29.81
N SER A 136 3.29 -18.09 29.50
CA SER A 136 2.28 -17.63 28.55
C SER A 136 2.62 -18.03 27.12
N LEU A 137 3.90 -18.09 26.75
CA LEU A 137 4.35 -18.67 25.48
C LEU A 137 4.00 -20.16 25.39
N LEU A 138 4.21 -20.94 26.45
CA LEU A 138 3.83 -22.35 26.48
C LEU A 138 2.32 -22.53 26.33
N ALA A 139 1.51 -21.67 26.97
CA ALA A 139 0.06 -21.65 26.79
C ALA A 139 -0.33 -21.35 25.33
N ALA A 140 0.34 -20.38 24.70
CA ALA A 140 0.15 -20.03 23.29
C ALA A 140 0.48 -21.20 22.34
N LEU A 141 1.65 -21.81 22.52
CA LEU A 141 2.06 -22.98 21.74
C LEU A 141 1.12 -24.17 21.99
N GLY A 142 0.62 -24.33 23.21
CA GLY A 142 -0.38 -25.31 23.59
C GLY A 142 -1.71 -25.11 22.86
N LEU A 143 -2.19 -23.86 22.73
CA LEU A 143 -3.38 -23.53 21.95
C LEU A 143 -3.22 -23.93 20.47
N GLY A 144 -2.11 -23.53 19.84
CA GLY A 144 -1.86 -23.87 18.44
C GLY A 144 -1.65 -25.37 18.23
N TRP A 145 -0.99 -26.03 19.18
CA TRP A 145 -0.85 -27.49 19.18
C TRP A 145 -2.21 -28.18 19.31
N PHE A 146 -3.09 -27.69 20.19
CA PHE A 146 -4.45 -28.20 20.37
C PHE A 146 -5.25 -28.07 19.07
N ASN A 147 -5.34 -26.86 18.51
CA ASN A 147 -6.05 -26.60 17.25
C ASN A 147 -5.54 -27.52 16.14
N GLY A 148 -4.23 -27.52 15.91
CA GLY A 148 -3.63 -28.32 14.84
C GLY A 148 -3.76 -29.83 15.04
N THR A 149 -3.69 -30.31 16.28
CA THR A 149 -3.84 -31.73 16.59
C THR A 149 -5.28 -32.19 16.41
N VAL A 150 -6.26 -31.37 16.85
CA VAL A 150 -7.68 -31.68 16.66
C VAL A 150 -8.01 -31.73 15.17
N VAL A 151 -7.58 -30.74 14.38
CA VAL A 151 -7.77 -30.74 12.91
C VAL A 151 -7.17 -32.00 12.27
N GLU A 152 -5.93 -32.36 12.62
CA GLU A 152 -5.27 -33.51 11.99
C GLU A 152 -5.83 -34.86 12.43
N LYS A 153 -6.24 -35.02 13.69
CA LYS A 153 -6.75 -36.30 14.23
C LYS A 153 -8.22 -36.53 13.90
N THR A 154 -9.03 -35.48 13.88
CA THR A 154 -10.47 -35.60 13.64
C THR A 154 -10.85 -35.42 12.17
N ALA A 155 -9.95 -34.88 11.35
CA ALA A 155 -10.21 -34.51 9.95
C ALA A 155 -11.38 -33.52 9.77
N LEU A 156 -11.77 -32.81 10.85
CA LEU A 156 -12.71 -31.71 10.77
C LEU A 156 -12.08 -30.52 10.03
N PRO A 157 -12.88 -29.72 9.30
CA PRO A 157 -12.40 -28.46 8.72
C PRO A 157 -11.83 -27.55 9.82
N SER A 158 -10.64 -26.98 9.60
CA SER A 158 -10.01 -26.12 10.61
C SER A 158 -10.83 -24.89 10.97
N PHE A 159 -11.64 -24.40 10.03
CA PHE A 159 -12.58 -23.32 10.26
C PHE A 159 -13.49 -23.60 11.47
N ILE A 160 -14.02 -24.83 11.60
CA ILE A 160 -14.93 -25.20 12.70
C ILE A 160 -14.17 -25.31 14.01
N VAL A 161 -13.01 -25.99 14.00
CA VAL A 161 -12.19 -26.17 15.20
C VAL A 161 -11.74 -24.82 15.76
N THR A 162 -11.28 -23.93 14.88
CA THR A 162 -10.75 -22.62 15.28
C THR A 162 -11.85 -21.63 15.61
N LEU A 163 -13.05 -21.75 15.01
CA LEU A 163 -14.23 -21.01 15.45
C LEU A 163 -14.67 -21.43 16.86
N ALA A 164 -14.60 -22.72 17.20
CA ALA A 164 -14.87 -23.18 18.56
C ALA A 164 -13.85 -22.60 19.55
N SER A 165 -12.55 -22.70 19.24
CA SER A 165 -11.48 -22.09 20.04
C SER A 165 -11.63 -20.57 20.15
N PHE A 166 -12.07 -19.89 19.08
CA PHE A 166 -12.39 -18.47 19.10
C PHE A 166 -13.44 -18.12 20.15
N PHE A 167 -14.59 -18.81 20.16
CA PHE A 167 -15.65 -18.54 21.14
C PHE A 167 -15.23 -18.89 22.56
N VAL A 168 -14.47 -19.98 22.75
CA VAL A 168 -13.91 -20.35 24.05
C VAL A 168 -12.96 -19.26 24.54
N LEU A 169 -12.02 -18.80 23.73
CA LEU A 169 -11.07 -17.76 24.11
C LEU A 169 -11.76 -16.42 24.36
N LYS A 170 -12.74 -16.05 23.54
CA LYS A 170 -13.54 -14.84 23.71
C LYS A 170 -14.33 -14.85 25.01
N GLY A 171 -14.97 -15.98 25.32
CA GLY A 171 -15.66 -16.18 26.60
C GLY A 171 -14.69 -16.18 27.78
N ALA A 172 -13.56 -16.88 27.66
CA ALA A 172 -12.56 -16.99 28.70
C ALA A 172 -11.94 -15.63 29.06
N LYS A 173 -11.48 -14.85 28.07
CA LYS A 173 -10.88 -13.53 28.34
C LYS A 173 -11.86 -12.57 29.02
N LEU A 174 -13.14 -12.58 28.61
CA LEU A 174 -14.18 -11.75 29.20
C LEU A 174 -14.60 -12.25 30.59
N GLY A 175 -14.72 -13.56 30.77
CA GLY A 175 -15.17 -14.20 32.01
C GLY A 175 -14.11 -14.11 33.10
N TYR A 176 -12.86 -14.46 32.80
CA TYR A 176 -11.76 -14.38 33.75
C TYR A 176 -11.42 -12.94 34.13
N SER A 177 -11.39 -12.00 33.17
CA SER A 177 -11.13 -10.60 33.53
C SER A 177 -12.17 -10.06 34.52
N LYS A 178 -13.46 -10.35 34.28
CA LYS A 178 -14.54 -9.92 35.19
C LYS A 178 -14.50 -10.63 36.54
N LEU A 179 -14.24 -11.94 36.54
CA LEU A 179 -14.22 -12.72 37.77
C LEU A 179 -13.06 -12.32 38.68
N ILE A 180 -11.90 -12.03 38.09
CA ILE A 180 -10.67 -11.71 38.82
C ILE A 180 -10.59 -10.21 39.17
N LEU A 181 -11.04 -9.32 38.28
CA LEU A 181 -10.83 -7.87 38.39
C LEU A 181 -12.11 -7.06 38.60
N GLY A 182 -13.29 -7.67 38.51
CA GLY A 182 -14.57 -6.96 38.50
C GLY A 182 -14.82 -6.11 37.24
N GLN A 183 -13.87 -6.07 36.30
CA GLN A 183 -13.91 -5.22 35.10
C GLN A 183 -13.48 -5.97 33.83
N GLN A 184 -13.80 -5.40 32.66
CA GLN A 184 -13.44 -5.98 31.35
C GLN A 184 -12.07 -5.54 30.84
N GLN A 185 -11.50 -4.52 31.46
CA GLN A 185 -10.20 -3.97 31.12
C GLN A 185 -9.18 -4.49 32.13
N VAL A 186 -8.06 -4.98 31.62
CA VAL A 186 -6.93 -5.45 32.43
C VAL A 186 -5.86 -4.36 32.37
N GLY A 187 -5.62 -3.71 33.51
CA GLY A 187 -4.69 -2.58 33.68
C GLY A 187 -3.19 -2.92 33.61
N LYS A 188 -2.36 -1.90 33.83
CA LYS A 188 -0.94 -1.75 33.42
C LYS A 188 0.02 -2.84 33.89
N LEU A 189 1.05 -3.07 33.07
CA LEU A 189 2.33 -3.64 33.53
C LEU A 189 3.20 -2.55 34.21
N ASP A 190 3.01 -1.28 33.85
CA ASP A 190 3.71 -0.09 34.36
C ASP A 190 3.23 0.39 35.73
N ASP A 191 2.14 -0.16 36.29
CA ASP A 191 1.82 -0.07 37.72
C ASP A 191 2.82 -0.93 38.56
N LEU A 192 4.08 -0.95 38.13
CA LEU A 192 5.22 -1.57 38.80
C LEU A 192 6.39 -0.57 38.88
N GLN A 193 6.22 0.67 38.40
CA GLN A 193 7.08 1.81 38.70
C GLN A 193 6.42 2.64 39.81
N SER A 194 7.18 2.94 40.85
CA SER A 194 6.71 3.81 41.93
C SER A 194 6.65 5.25 41.44
N VAL A 195 5.55 5.92 41.76
CA VAL A 195 5.37 7.36 41.58
C VAL A 195 5.57 8.02 42.93
N SER A 196 6.24 9.17 42.95
CA SER A 196 6.35 9.96 44.18
C SER A 196 4.96 10.52 44.52
N ALA A 197 4.55 10.44 45.77
CA ALA A 197 3.37 11.13 46.29
C ALA A 197 3.63 11.66 47.71
N PHE A 198 2.82 12.61 48.15
CA PHE A 198 2.83 13.09 49.53
C PHE A 198 1.40 13.31 50.03
N LEU A 199 1.24 13.29 51.36
CA LEU A 199 -0.02 13.62 52.04
C LEU A 199 -0.01 15.11 52.41
N ASP A 200 -1.13 15.81 52.25
CA ASP A 200 -1.25 17.22 52.68
C ASP A 200 -0.96 17.43 54.19
N ASP A 201 -0.83 18.68 54.63
CA ASP A 201 -0.42 19.03 56.00
C ASP A 201 -1.34 18.45 57.09
N ASN A 202 -2.58 18.11 56.74
CA ASN A 202 -3.57 17.54 57.65
C ASN A 202 -3.74 16.03 57.46
N GLY A 203 -3.00 15.41 56.54
CA GLY A 203 -3.18 14.02 56.14
C GLY A 203 -4.55 13.73 55.54
N THR A 204 -5.17 14.70 54.86
CA THR A 204 -6.55 14.61 54.33
C THR A 204 -6.64 14.36 52.83
N SER A 205 -5.57 14.59 52.08
CA SER A 205 -5.52 14.35 50.64
C SER A 205 -4.12 13.89 50.20
N VAL A 206 -4.05 13.09 49.14
CA VAL A 206 -2.79 12.68 48.48
C VAL A 206 -2.57 13.51 47.23
N THR A 207 -1.34 13.97 47.03
CA THR A 207 -0.89 14.64 45.80
C THR A 207 0.18 13.80 45.11
N VAL A 208 0.04 13.61 43.78
CA VAL A 208 0.88 12.73 42.96
C VAL A 208 1.80 13.56 42.05
N PHE A 209 3.08 13.20 41.98
CA PHE A 209 4.02 13.79 41.03
C PHE A 209 3.91 13.10 39.66
N ASP A 210 3.73 13.84 38.57
CA ASP A 210 3.79 13.27 37.22
C ASP A 210 5.26 13.12 36.78
N PRO A 211 5.78 11.89 36.58
CA PRO A 211 7.16 11.68 36.15
C PRO A 211 7.45 12.16 34.72
N TYR A 212 6.43 12.55 33.94
CA TYR A 212 6.55 13.08 32.59
C TYR A 212 6.20 14.58 32.48
N GLY A 213 5.90 15.24 33.60
CA GLY A 213 5.63 16.68 33.66
C GLY A 213 6.92 17.50 33.73
N MET A 214 7.08 18.47 32.82
CA MET A 214 8.22 19.40 32.72
C MET A 214 8.20 20.52 33.79
N GLU A 215 7.75 20.27 35.01
CA GLU A 215 7.79 21.24 36.11
C GLU A 215 8.50 20.64 37.32
N GLU A 216 9.50 21.34 37.85
CA GLU A 216 10.05 21.08 39.18
C GLU A 216 8.94 21.36 40.20
N VAL A 217 8.23 20.33 40.63
CA VAL A 217 7.16 20.45 41.63
C VAL A 217 7.81 20.56 43.01
N PHE A 218 7.55 21.67 43.71
CA PHE A 218 8.06 22.00 45.05
C PHE A 218 7.35 21.16 46.13
N ILE A 219 8.11 20.41 46.94
CA ILE A 219 7.59 19.76 48.16
C ILE A 219 7.56 20.82 49.27
N PRO A 220 6.41 21.12 49.90
CA PRO A 220 6.33 22.04 51.03
C PRO A 220 7.18 21.56 52.23
N ASP A 221 7.80 22.51 52.95
CA ASP A 221 8.67 22.21 54.10
C ASP A 221 7.93 21.41 55.18
N GLY A 222 8.46 20.23 55.53
CA GLY A 222 7.92 19.37 56.60
C GLY A 222 7.16 18.12 56.11
N GLN A 223 7.03 17.94 54.80
CA GLN A 223 6.34 16.79 54.20
C GLN A 223 7.32 15.73 53.68
N GLU A 224 7.07 14.45 54.00
CA GLU A 224 7.84 13.33 53.46
C GLU A 224 7.14 12.74 52.23
N ALA A 225 7.82 12.82 51.08
CA ALA A 225 7.37 12.14 49.88
C ALA A 225 7.65 10.63 50.00
N PHE A 226 6.64 9.82 49.70
CA PHE A 226 6.74 8.37 49.63
C PHE A 226 6.58 7.89 48.18
N GLN A 227 7.18 6.74 47.88
CA GLN A 227 7.11 6.10 46.58
C GLN A 227 5.98 5.08 46.60
N VAL A 228 5.06 5.18 45.66
CA VAL A 228 3.78 4.45 45.70
C VAL A 228 3.34 4.14 44.27
N VAL A 229 2.79 2.94 44.08
CA VAL A 229 2.27 2.52 42.79
C VAL A 229 0.89 3.16 42.54
N PRO A 230 0.55 3.63 41.32
CA PRO A 230 -0.71 4.35 41.06
C PRO A 230 -2.01 3.72 41.61
N PRO A 231 -2.24 2.40 41.57
CA PRO A 231 -3.46 1.79 42.14
C PRO A 231 -3.55 1.86 43.67
N VAL A 232 -2.42 2.04 44.36
CA VAL A 232 -2.39 2.22 45.81
C VAL A 232 -2.82 3.65 46.16
N ILE A 233 -2.64 4.61 45.25
CA ILE A 233 -3.11 5.99 45.42
C ILE A 233 -4.63 6.00 45.54
N ASP A 234 -5.35 5.28 44.66
CA ASP A 234 -6.80 5.14 44.73
C ASP A 234 -7.28 4.54 46.07
N ILE A 235 -6.50 3.61 46.65
CA ILE A 235 -6.81 3.00 47.96
C ILE A 235 -6.55 4.02 49.08
N ILE A 236 -5.46 4.78 49.00
CA ILE A 236 -5.14 5.82 49.96
C ILE A 236 -6.23 6.91 49.91
N GLU A 237 -6.62 7.39 48.72
CA GLU A 237 -7.72 8.34 48.54
C GLU A 237 -9.02 7.81 49.13
N ALA A 238 -9.38 6.55 48.86
CA ALA A 238 -10.58 5.93 49.43
C ALA A 238 -10.53 5.79 50.96
N ASN A 239 -9.35 5.50 51.53
CA ASN A 239 -9.15 5.46 52.98
C ASN A 239 -9.31 6.85 53.60
N LEU A 240 -8.73 7.87 52.97
CA LEU A 240 -8.84 9.27 53.38
C LEU A 240 -10.28 9.77 53.31
N ASP A 241 -11.00 9.47 52.23
CA ASP A 241 -12.42 9.78 52.05
C ASP A 241 -13.31 9.09 53.12
N ALA A 242 -12.91 7.90 53.56
CA ALA A 242 -13.58 7.16 54.62
C ALA A 242 -13.21 7.63 56.04
N GLY A 243 -12.28 8.59 56.18
CA GLY A 243 -11.76 9.05 57.47
C GLY A 243 -10.90 8.00 58.19
N ALA A 244 -10.37 7.02 57.47
CA ALA A 244 -9.43 6.02 57.97
C ALA A 244 -7.97 6.52 57.83
N ASP A 245 -7.04 5.80 58.45
CA ASP A 245 -5.61 6.00 58.20
C ASP A 245 -5.33 5.77 56.71
N ALA A 246 -4.62 6.72 56.07
CA ALA A 246 -4.23 6.67 54.67
C ALA A 246 -3.69 5.30 54.25
N PHE A 247 -2.91 4.66 55.13
CA PHE A 247 -2.21 3.41 54.85
C PHE A 247 -2.89 2.17 55.43
N ALA A 248 -4.14 2.30 55.92
CA ALA A 248 -4.87 1.18 56.51
C ALA A 248 -5.01 0.01 55.53
N GLY A 249 -4.55 -1.17 55.95
CA GLY A 249 -4.66 -2.42 55.18
C GLY A 249 -3.64 -2.58 54.04
N LEU A 250 -2.71 -1.64 53.87
CA LEU A 250 -1.61 -1.74 52.91
C LEU A 250 -0.42 -2.51 53.49
N ASP A 251 0.16 -3.40 52.70
CA ASP A 251 1.40 -4.12 53.05
C ASP A 251 2.61 -3.17 52.92
N PRO A 252 3.59 -3.16 53.85
CA PRO A 252 4.81 -2.35 53.69
C PRO A 252 5.53 -2.54 52.34
N SER A 253 5.37 -3.70 51.67
CA SER A 253 5.98 -3.98 50.37
C SER A 253 5.45 -3.12 49.21
N VAL A 254 4.29 -2.44 49.33
CA VAL A 254 3.82 -1.51 48.27
C VAL A 254 4.60 -0.19 48.23
N PHE A 255 5.42 0.09 49.25
CA PHE A 255 6.29 1.26 49.33
C PHE A 255 7.77 0.92 49.03
N GLU A 256 8.09 -0.33 48.68
CA GLU A 256 9.44 -0.72 48.30
C GLU A 256 9.84 -0.04 46.97
N GLN A 257 10.93 0.73 47.02
CA GLN A 257 11.53 1.37 45.86
C GLN A 257 12.07 0.33 44.88
N GLY A 258 11.64 0.38 43.62
CA GLY A 258 12.40 -0.20 42.53
C GLY A 258 11.59 -0.57 41.30
N ASP A 259 12.13 -0.24 40.12
CA ASP A 259 11.88 -1.02 38.90
C ASP A 259 12.05 -2.50 39.27
N LYS A 260 11.00 -3.32 39.08
CA LYS A 260 11.06 -4.79 39.31
C LYS A 260 12.04 -5.51 38.37
N GLY A 261 12.94 -4.77 37.71
CA GLY A 261 14.01 -5.23 36.84
C GLY A 261 13.53 -5.50 35.42
N TYR A 262 12.45 -4.84 34.98
CA TYR A 262 11.79 -5.12 33.70
C TYR A 262 11.92 -3.99 32.68
N GLY A 263 12.64 -2.90 32.97
CA GLY A 263 12.90 -1.81 32.00
C GLY A 263 13.41 -2.31 30.64
N PHE A 264 14.30 -3.32 30.63
CA PHE A 264 14.75 -3.95 29.38
C PHE A 264 13.60 -4.55 28.55
N MET A 265 12.57 -5.11 29.17
CA MET A 265 11.42 -5.69 28.46
C MET A 265 10.51 -4.59 27.88
N VAL A 266 10.35 -3.49 28.61
CA VAL A 266 9.66 -2.30 28.11
C VAL A 266 10.40 -1.74 26.88
N ASP A 267 11.73 -1.63 26.94
CA ASP A 267 12.55 -1.21 25.80
C ASP A 267 12.43 -2.18 24.61
N LEU A 268 12.36 -3.48 24.87
CA LEU A 268 12.28 -4.51 23.83
C LEU A 268 10.92 -4.54 23.11
N PHE A 269 9.81 -4.30 23.83
CA PHE A 269 8.45 -4.48 23.30
C PHE A 269 7.68 -3.17 23.06
N ALA A 270 8.00 -2.11 23.79
CA ALA A 270 7.26 -0.84 23.77
C ALA A 270 8.11 0.41 23.51
N ALA A 271 9.43 0.30 23.32
CA ALA A 271 10.24 1.47 22.98
C ALA A 271 9.67 2.25 21.78
N GLU A 272 9.66 3.57 21.93
CA GLU A 272 9.37 4.53 20.87
C GLU A 272 10.60 5.42 20.66
N TRP A 273 10.93 5.69 19.41
CA TRP A 273 11.91 6.69 19.04
C TRP A 273 11.23 7.85 18.32
N THR A 274 11.55 9.06 18.75
CA THR A 274 11.21 10.29 18.03
C THR A 274 12.19 10.48 16.88
N ARG A 275 11.72 11.15 15.82
CA ARG A 275 12.52 11.45 14.63
C ARG A 275 13.62 12.49 14.97
N ASN A 276 14.78 11.99 15.39
CA ASN A 276 16.09 12.61 15.63
C ASN A 276 16.14 13.96 16.39
N ASP A 277 16.82 13.98 17.55
CA ASP A 277 17.07 15.15 18.40
C ASP A 277 18.29 16.00 17.99
N HIS A 278 19.02 15.62 16.93
CA HIS A 278 20.17 16.37 16.40
C HIS A 278 19.90 16.82 14.97
N VAL A 279 20.01 18.11 14.69
CA VAL A 279 19.84 18.66 13.34
C VAL A 279 21.22 18.83 12.72
N TRP A 280 21.50 18.12 11.62
CA TRP A 280 22.68 18.37 10.81
C TRP A 280 22.24 19.08 9.53
N ASP A 281 22.79 20.27 9.27
CA ASP A 281 22.60 20.96 8.01
C ASP A 281 23.17 20.12 6.85
N GLY A 282 22.32 19.79 5.87
CA GLY A 282 22.70 19.02 4.68
C GLY A 282 22.00 17.67 4.49
N ARG A 283 21.14 17.23 5.42
CA ARG A 283 20.39 15.95 5.27
C ARG A 283 19.44 15.93 4.08
N ASP A 284 18.94 17.10 3.67
CA ASP A 284 18.06 17.24 2.52
C ASP A 284 18.72 16.75 1.22
N TRP A 285 20.02 16.95 1.09
CA TRP A 285 20.79 16.47 -0.04
C TRP A 285 20.92 14.95 -0.03
N PHE A 286 21.08 14.33 1.14
CA PHE A 286 21.29 12.89 1.26
C PHE A 286 20.11 12.08 0.72
N TYR A 287 18.89 12.35 1.20
CA TYR A 287 17.72 11.62 0.71
C TYR A 287 17.32 12.04 -0.71
N THR A 288 17.48 13.31 -1.08
CA THR A 288 17.16 13.79 -2.45
C THR A 288 18.07 13.13 -3.48
N ILE A 289 19.38 13.07 -3.22
CA ILE A 289 20.34 12.36 -4.06
C ILE A 289 20.01 10.86 -4.09
N GLY A 290 19.73 10.24 -2.94
CA GLY A 290 19.38 8.82 -2.88
C GLY A 290 18.17 8.46 -3.74
N ILE A 291 17.10 9.27 -3.69
CA ILE A 291 15.88 9.05 -4.48
C ILE A 291 16.14 9.31 -5.97
N ILE A 292 16.77 10.43 -6.34
CA ILE A 292 17.03 10.78 -7.75
C ILE A 292 18.00 9.80 -8.39
N ALA A 293 19.11 9.46 -7.70
CA ALA A 293 20.07 8.47 -8.18
C ALA A 293 19.41 7.10 -8.32
N GLY A 294 18.62 6.69 -7.33
CA GLY A 294 17.91 5.42 -7.36
C GLY A 294 16.88 5.32 -8.49
N LEU A 295 16.08 6.38 -8.72
CA LEU A 295 15.17 6.49 -9.87
C LEU A 295 15.93 6.43 -11.20
N SER A 296 17.08 7.10 -11.27
CA SER A 296 17.91 7.12 -12.46
C SER A 296 18.47 5.74 -12.80
N LEU A 297 19.01 5.03 -11.80
CA LEU A 297 19.47 3.64 -11.96
C LEU A 297 18.33 2.71 -12.40
N PHE A 298 17.13 2.92 -11.87
CA PHE A 298 15.95 2.16 -12.26
C PHE A 298 15.56 2.40 -13.73
N VAL A 299 15.55 3.66 -14.19
CA VAL A 299 15.29 3.99 -15.60
C VAL A 299 16.37 3.40 -16.52
N LEU A 300 17.64 3.50 -16.13
CA LEU A 300 18.75 2.89 -16.87
C LEU A 300 18.64 1.36 -16.92
N ALA A 301 18.18 0.72 -15.84
CA ALA A 301 17.90 -0.70 -15.84
C ALA A 301 16.81 -1.08 -16.85
N LEU A 302 15.77 -0.25 -17.00
CA LEU A 302 14.75 -0.47 -18.02
C LEU A 302 15.34 -0.38 -19.43
N TYR A 303 16.20 0.61 -19.70
CA TYR A 303 16.88 0.71 -20.99
C TYR A 303 17.71 -0.55 -21.27
N GLU A 304 18.42 -0.99 -20.25
CA GLU A 304 19.30 -2.15 -20.31
C GLU A 304 18.57 -3.45 -20.58
N MET A 305 17.33 -3.59 -20.09
CA MET A 305 16.50 -4.77 -20.34
C MET A 305 15.75 -4.73 -21.67
N HIS A 306 15.55 -3.55 -22.27
CA HIS A 306 14.71 -3.38 -23.47
C HIS A 306 15.47 -3.13 -24.78
N PHE A 307 16.60 -2.44 -24.75
CA PHE A 307 17.31 -2.00 -25.96
C PHE A 307 18.58 -2.81 -26.23
N LYS A 308 18.96 -2.89 -27.51
CA LYS A 308 20.17 -3.59 -27.96
C LYS A 308 21.41 -2.74 -27.69
N ARG A 309 22.41 -3.33 -27.03
CA ARG A 309 23.72 -2.71 -26.81
C ARG A 309 24.42 -2.47 -28.15
N SER A 310 25.07 -1.32 -28.29
CA SER A 310 25.96 -1.06 -29.43
C SER A 310 27.29 -1.78 -29.23
N ASP A 311 27.86 -2.31 -30.31
CA ASP A 311 29.18 -2.96 -30.30
C ASP A 311 30.31 -1.92 -30.15
N THR A 312 30.12 -0.72 -30.72
CA THR A 312 31.02 0.43 -30.58
C THR A 312 30.30 1.59 -29.92
N GLN A 313 30.90 2.18 -28.87
CA GLN A 313 30.31 3.29 -28.14
C GLN A 313 30.41 4.59 -28.93
N ASN A 314 29.35 5.41 -28.88
CA ASN A 314 29.36 6.71 -29.57
C ASN A 314 29.98 7.79 -28.67
N PRO A 315 31.14 8.37 -29.03
CA PRO A 315 31.86 9.31 -28.16
C PRO A 315 31.08 10.61 -27.89
N THR A 316 30.13 10.98 -28.74
CA THR A 316 29.31 12.19 -28.55
C THR A 316 28.25 12.06 -27.46
N GLY A 317 27.85 10.84 -27.10
CA GLY A 317 26.80 10.63 -26.10
C GLY A 317 27.25 10.94 -24.67
N LEU A 318 28.52 10.69 -24.33
CA LEU A 318 29.04 10.89 -22.99
C LEU A 318 29.12 12.38 -22.57
N PRO A 319 29.57 13.32 -23.42
CA PRO A 319 29.46 14.75 -23.14
C PRO A 319 28.02 15.24 -22.98
N ILE A 320 27.08 14.73 -23.80
CA ILE A 320 25.64 15.08 -23.69
C ILE A 320 25.09 14.60 -22.34
N PHE A 321 25.44 13.37 -21.95
CA PHE A 321 25.10 12.84 -20.63
C PHE A 321 25.61 13.74 -19.50
N GLY A 322 26.91 14.08 -19.53
CA GLY A 322 27.54 14.96 -18.53
C GLY A 322 26.91 16.36 -18.47
N GLY A 323 26.63 16.96 -19.63
CA GLY A 323 25.94 18.26 -19.71
C GLY A 323 24.51 18.21 -19.16
N GLY A 324 23.77 17.13 -19.43
CA GLY A 324 22.44 16.91 -18.86
C GLY A 324 22.46 16.76 -17.34
N VAL A 325 23.42 16.00 -16.80
CA VAL A 325 23.61 15.88 -15.33
C VAL A 325 23.93 17.24 -14.72
N ALA A 326 24.85 18.02 -15.31
CA ALA A 326 25.19 19.36 -14.83
C ALA A 326 23.96 20.29 -14.83
N LEU A 327 23.16 20.26 -15.90
CA LEU A 327 21.92 21.02 -15.98
C LEU A 327 20.93 20.61 -14.88
N ALA A 328 20.76 19.31 -14.63
CA ALA A 328 19.89 18.83 -13.56
C ALA A 328 20.38 19.27 -12.18
N THR A 329 21.69 19.23 -11.92
CA THR A 329 22.29 19.72 -10.68
C THR A 329 22.06 21.22 -10.48
N VAL A 330 22.17 22.04 -11.53
CA VAL A 330 21.85 23.47 -11.47
C VAL A 330 20.37 23.69 -11.11
N GLY A 331 19.47 22.87 -11.65
CA GLY A 331 18.06 22.92 -11.31
C GLY A 331 17.78 22.55 -9.84
N VAL A 332 18.43 21.52 -9.30
CA VAL A 332 18.35 21.15 -7.86
C VAL A 332 18.90 22.27 -6.99
N TRP A 333 20.05 22.82 -7.36
CA TRP A 333 20.63 23.95 -6.64
C TRP A 333 19.68 25.15 -6.63
N ARG A 334 19.02 25.45 -7.76
CA ARG A 334 18.02 26.51 -7.86
C ARG A 334 16.82 26.26 -6.94
N LEU A 335 16.32 25.03 -6.86
CA LEU A 335 15.25 24.65 -5.94
C LEU A 335 15.62 24.92 -4.48
N HIS A 336 16.86 24.67 -4.09
CA HIS A 336 17.33 24.92 -2.72
C HIS A 336 17.73 26.37 -2.47
N ALA A 337 17.98 27.16 -3.52
CA ALA A 337 18.36 28.56 -3.41
C ALA A 337 17.17 29.53 -3.46
N THR A 338 15.93 29.03 -3.63
CA THR A 338 14.74 29.89 -3.68
C THR A 338 13.53 29.27 -2.98
N ASP A 339 12.84 30.08 -2.19
CA ASP A 339 11.53 29.71 -1.62
C ASP A 339 10.35 30.28 -2.42
N SER A 340 10.63 30.99 -3.52
CA SER A 340 9.57 31.52 -4.37
C SER A 340 8.92 30.41 -5.18
N VAL A 341 7.59 30.44 -5.27
CA VAL A 341 6.81 29.54 -6.13
C VAL A 341 7.42 29.52 -7.53
N ALA A 342 7.60 30.69 -8.17
CA ALA A 342 8.21 30.86 -9.49
C ALA A 342 9.63 30.25 -9.62
N GLY A 343 10.48 30.43 -8.61
CA GLY A 343 11.82 29.82 -8.56
C GLY A 343 11.77 28.29 -8.55
N ASN A 344 10.79 27.73 -7.83
CA ASN A 344 10.59 26.28 -7.76
C ASN A 344 10.15 25.68 -9.09
N TRP A 345 9.34 26.39 -9.88
CA TRP A 345 8.95 25.97 -11.24
C TRP A 345 10.14 25.88 -12.19
N ILE A 346 10.98 26.93 -12.17
CA ILE A 346 12.15 27.02 -13.04
C ILE A 346 13.14 25.92 -12.66
N GLY A 347 13.40 25.73 -11.36
CA GLY A 347 14.26 24.64 -10.87
C GLY A 347 13.76 23.27 -11.31
N ALA A 348 12.47 22.97 -11.14
CA ALA A 348 11.87 21.69 -11.54
C ALA A 348 11.95 21.44 -13.06
N LEU A 349 11.68 22.45 -13.90
CA LEU A 349 11.79 22.34 -15.36
C LEU A 349 13.23 22.09 -15.81
N VAL A 350 14.19 22.78 -15.20
CA VAL A 350 15.62 22.60 -15.49
C VAL A 350 16.09 21.20 -15.11
N ILE A 351 15.62 20.66 -13.97
CA ILE A 351 15.87 19.26 -13.59
C ILE A 351 15.32 18.31 -14.64
N LEU A 352 14.07 18.49 -15.03
CA LEU A 352 13.38 17.61 -15.99
C LEU A 352 14.08 17.62 -17.35
N ALA A 353 14.47 18.80 -17.85
CA ALA A 353 15.25 18.95 -19.07
C ALA A 353 16.63 18.30 -18.95
N GLY A 354 17.35 18.52 -17.84
CA GLY A 354 18.65 17.92 -17.58
C GLY A 354 18.59 16.40 -17.52
N MET A 355 17.59 15.84 -16.84
CA MET A 355 17.33 14.40 -16.78
C MET A 355 17.05 13.84 -18.18
N PHE A 356 16.15 14.47 -18.96
CA PHE A 356 15.85 14.05 -20.32
C PHE A 356 17.10 14.01 -21.21
N VAL A 357 17.89 15.09 -21.21
CA VAL A 357 19.16 15.19 -21.96
C VAL A 357 20.15 14.12 -21.49
N SER A 358 20.25 13.90 -20.18
CA SER A 358 21.11 12.88 -19.59
C SER A 358 20.75 11.48 -20.08
N PHE A 359 19.50 11.04 -19.94
CA PHE A 359 19.08 9.70 -20.39
C PHE A 359 19.23 9.50 -21.90
N VAL A 360 18.94 10.52 -22.72
CA VAL A 360 19.14 10.46 -24.16
C VAL A 360 20.63 10.35 -24.50
N GLY A 361 21.49 11.16 -23.86
CA GLY A 361 22.95 11.12 -24.03
C GLY A 361 23.54 9.76 -23.65
N TRP A 362 23.13 9.21 -22.51
CA TRP A 362 23.50 7.86 -22.09
C TRP A 362 23.09 6.82 -23.14
N GLY A 363 21.85 6.90 -23.61
CA GLY A 363 21.35 5.96 -24.59
C GLY A 363 22.12 6.05 -25.92
N MET A 364 22.46 7.26 -26.36
CA MET A 364 23.27 7.51 -27.55
C MET A 364 24.68 6.92 -27.45
N TRP A 365 25.29 6.97 -26.27
CA TRP A 365 26.62 6.41 -26.01
C TRP A 365 26.60 4.87 -26.02
N ARG A 366 25.55 4.27 -25.44
CA ARG A 366 25.52 2.85 -25.06
C ARG A 366 24.75 1.90 -25.97
N TYR A 367 23.64 2.36 -26.57
CA TYR A 367 22.70 1.52 -27.33
C TYR A 367 22.76 1.78 -28.83
N ARG A 368 22.33 0.78 -29.60
CA ARG A 368 22.31 0.87 -31.06
C ARG A 368 21.19 1.81 -31.50
N ARG A 369 21.57 2.88 -32.22
CA ARG A 369 20.59 3.78 -32.84
C ARG A 369 19.88 3.08 -33.99
N ARG A 370 18.60 3.37 -34.16
CA ARG A 370 17.82 2.92 -35.32
C ARG A 370 18.36 3.60 -36.58
N ALA A 371 18.74 2.82 -37.59
CA ALA A 371 19.57 3.26 -38.72
C ALA A 371 18.91 4.23 -39.72
N SER A 372 17.69 4.71 -39.47
CA SER A 372 16.86 5.33 -40.51
C SER A 372 16.04 6.51 -40.01
N THR A 373 16.61 7.44 -39.23
CA THR A 373 15.85 8.59 -38.73
C THR A 373 15.19 9.40 -39.87
N GLU A 374 15.86 9.55 -41.02
CA GLU A 374 15.29 10.16 -42.24
C GLU A 374 14.18 9.30 -42.86
N GLN A 375 14.42 8.00 -43.08
CA GLN A 375 13.42 7.07 -43.62
C GLN A 375 12.22 6.90 -42.69
N SER A 376 12.36 7.11 -41.38
CA SER A 376 11.27 7.07 -40.41
C SER A 376 10.45 8.35 -40.34
N MET A 377 11.01 9.50 -40.73
CA MET A 377 10.25 10.74 -40.94
C MET A 377 9.44 10.66 -42.24
N ASP A 378 10.05 10.12 -43.31
CA ASP A 378 9.37 9.85 -44.56
C ASP A 378 8.34 8.72 -44.44
N ALA A 379 8.63 7.66 -43.68
CA ALA A 379 7.66 6.61 -43.35
C ALA A 379 6.53 7.14 -42.46
N MET A 380 6.80 8.06 -41.54
CA MET A 380 5.75 8.77 -40.79
C MET A 380 4.86 9.57 -41.73
N ALA A 381 5.45 10.31 -42.68
CA ALA A 381 4.72 11.10 -43.66
C ALA A 381 3.91 10.22 -44.65
N SER A 382 4.43 9.06 -45.05
CA SER A 382 3.76 8.12 -45.97
C SER A 382 2.72 7.23 -45.29
N GLU A 383 2.94 6.79 -44.04
CA GLU A 383 1.97 6.00 -43.25
C GLU A 383 0.79 6.86 -42.77
N VAL A 384 1.01 8.17 -42.57
CA VAL A 384 -0.05 9.18 -42.43
C VAL A 384 -0.83 9.35 -43.75
N GLY A 385 -0.56 8.58 -44.80
CA GLY A 385 -1.31 8.50 -46.05
C GLY A 385 -2.45 7.46 -46.05
N ASP A 386 -2.38 6.37 -45.28
CA ASP A 386 -3.26 5.21 -45.47
C ASP A 386 -4.63 5.31 -44.75
N ALA A 387 -5.73 5.19 -45.48
CA ALA A 387 -7.06 5.67 -45.06
C ALA A 387 -7.78 4.76 -44.06
N GLU A 388 -7.52 3.45 -44.06
CA GLU A 388 -8.25 2.46 -43.25
C GLU A 388 -7.68 2.34 -41.81
N SER A 389 -6.37 2.54 -41.65
CA SER A 389 -5.64 2.55 -40.37
C SER A 389 -5.87 3.83 -39.55
N LYS A 390 -6.05 4.97 -40.24
CA LYS A 390 -6.26 6.32 -39.66
C LYS A 390 -7.46 6.41 -38.72
N THR A 391 -8.58 5.83 -39.11
CA THR A 391 -9.86 6.09 -38.46
C THR A 391 -9.84 5.68 -36.98
N GLY A 392 -9.27 4.52 -36.65
CA GLY A 392 -9.21 4.02 -35.28
C GLY A 392 -8.25 4.78 -34.35
N VAL A 393 -7.14 5.32 -34.90
CA VAL A 393 -6.16 6.12 -34.14
C VAL A 393 -6.64 7.56 -34.00
N ILE A 394 -7.11 8.17 -35.09
CA ILE A 394 -7.64 9.54 -35.12
C ILE A 394 -8.86 9.67 -34.21
N ILE A 395 -9.79 8.70 -34.22
CA ILE A 395 -10.94 8.73 -33.31
C ILE A 395 -10.49 8.64 -31.84
N ALA A 396 -9.56 7.76 -31.50
CA ALA A 396 -9.13 7.59 -30.10
C ALA A 396 -8.38 8.83 -29.59
N VAL A 397 -7.46 9.38 -30.40
CA VAL A 397 -6.72 10.60 -30.08
C VAL A 397 -7.64 11.82 -30.07
N GLY A 398 -8.54 11.95 -31.05
CA GLY A 398 -9.52 13.02 -31.15
C GLY A 398 -10.50 13.04 -29.98
N LEU A 399 -11.03 11.88 -29.58
CA LEU A 399 -11.83 11.76 -28.36
C LEU A 399 -11.03 12.11 -27.11
N GLY A 400 -9.76 11.70 -27.05
CA GLY A 400 -8.86 12.04 -25.95
C GLY A 400 -8.65 13.55 -25.81
N ILE A 401 -8.33 14.23 -26.92
CA ILE A 401 -8.14 15.69 -26.97
C ILE A 401 -9.46 16.43 -26.69
N ALA A 402 -10.58 15.97 -27.26
CA ALA A 402 -11.89 16.59 -27.01
C ALA A 402 -12.29 16.49 -25.52
N ALA A 403 -12.07 15.35 -24.89
CA ALA A 403 -12.28 15.17 -23.45
C ALA A 403 -11.33 16.07 -22.63
N PHE A 404 -10.08 16.21 -23.06
CA PHE A 404 -9.10 17.09 -22.43
C PHE A 404 -9.51 18.57 -22.45
N VAL A 405 -9.87 19.07 -23.64
CA VAL A 405 -10.38 20.44 -23.81
C VAL A 405 -11.68 20.63 -23.04
N GLY A 406 -12.58 19.63 -23.07
CA GLY A 406 -13.81 19.62 -22.29
C GLY A 406 -13.55 19.74 -20.78
N ALA A 407 -12.55 19.04 -20.24
CA ALA A 407 -12.18 19.13 -18.83
C ALA A 407 -11.74 20.56 -18.45
N ILE A 408 -10.89 21.18 -19.28
CA ILE A 408 -10.43 22.55 -19.10
C ILE A 408 -11.60 23.53 -19.17
N VAL A 409 -12.43 23.44 -20.22
CA VAL A 409 -13.59 24.31 -20.41
C VAL A 409 -14.57 24.21 -19.23
N VAL A 410 -14.92 23.00 -18.80
CA VAL A 410 -15.81 22.80 -17.63
C VAL A 410 -15.20 23.39 -16.37
N SER A 411 -13.88 23.23 -16.18
CA SER A 411 -13.22 23.79 -15.02
C SER A 411 -13.14 25.32 -15.03
N LEU A 412 -13.02 25.96 -16.18
CA LEU A 412 -13.07 27.42 -16.30
C LEU A 412 -14.50 27.96 -16.20
N TRP A 413 -15.49 27.17 -16.60
CA TRP A 413 -16.89 27.56 -16.61
C TRP A 413 -17.55 27.47 -15.22
N LEU A 414 -17.08 26.57 -14.36
CA LEU A 414 -17.58 26.40 -13.00
C LEU A 414 -16.71 27.13 -11.99
N ASP A 415 -17.35 27.93 -11.13
CA ASP A 415 -16.66 28.67 -10.10
C ASP A 415 -16.22 27.72 -8.97
N ALA A 416 -14.97 27.81 -8.55
CA ALA A 416 -14.40 26.98 -7.48
C ALA A 416 -14.83 27.43 -6.08
N GLY A 417 -15.27 28.69 -5.92
CA GLY A 417 -15.70 29.26 -4.65
C GLY A 417 -17.21 29.18 -4.40
N ASP A 418 -17.99 28.79 -5.40
CA ASP A 418 -19.45 28.80 -5.32
C ASP A 418 -19.99 27.48 -4.73
N SER A 419 -20.68 27.60 -3.59
CA SER A 419 -21.30 26.48 -2.89
C SER A 419 -22.72 26.17 -3.36
N ASN A 420 -23.29 26.98 -4.26
CA ASN A 420 -24.62 26.77 -4.81
C ASN A 420 -24.72 25.41 -5.51
N LYS A 421 -25.91 24.81 -5.45
CA LYS A 421 -26.17 23.53 -6.13
C LYS A 421 -26.04 23.72 -7.64
N PHE A 422 -25.42 22.75 -8.31
CA PHE A 422 -25.15 22.83 -9.74
C PHE A 422 -26.45 22.98 -10.57
N ALA A 423 -27.53 22.31 -10.16
CA ALA A 423 -28.85 22.41 -10.79
C ALA A 423 -29.46 23.83 -10.70
N GLU A 424 -29.20 24.54 -9.60
CA GLU A 424 -29.75 25.87 -9.33
C GLU A 424 -29.16 26.94 -10.26
N LYS A 425 -27.84 26.90 -10.51
CA LYS A 425 -27.17 27.82 -11.45
C LYS A 425 -27.55 27.60 -12.91
N LEU A 426 -27.83 26.36 -13.29
CA LEU A 426 -28.33 26.06 -14.64
C LEU A 426 -29.76 26.55 -14.86
N GLY A 427 -30.45 27.02 -13.82
CA GLY A 427 -31.87 27.38 -13.88
C GLY A 427 -32.77 26.16 -14.14
N ILE A 428 -32.24 24.95 -13.91
CA ILE A 428 -32.93 23.70 -14.15
C ILE A 428 -33.48 23.22 -12.80
N SER A 429 -34.63 23.77 -12.40
CA SER A 429 -35.39 23.29 -11.24
C SER A 429 -36.63 22.51 -11.67
N GLY A 430 -37.08 21.56 -10.85
CA GLY A 430 -38.27 20.75 -11.15
C GLY A 430 -38.07 19.80 -12.34
N VAL A 431 -38.97 19.86 -13.34
CA VAL A 431 -39.10 18.88 -14.45
C VAL A 431 -37.92 18.90 -15.43
N GLY A 432 -37.05 19.91 -15.38
CA GLY A 432 -35.88 20.02 -16.27
C GLY A 432 -34.75 19.03 -15.98
N LEU A 433 -34.51 18.68 -14.70
CA LEU A 433 -33.52 17.69 -14.27
C LEU A 433 -33.83 16.29 -14.84
N PRO A 434 -35.10 15.82 -14.76
CA PRO A 434 -35.58 14.67 -15.50
C PRO A 434 -35.24 14.68 -17.01
N ALA A 435 -35.57 15.76 -17.71
CA ALA A 435 -35.39 15.82 -19.16
C ALA A 435 -33.91 15.70 -19.57
N VAL A 436 -33.00 16.38 -18.87
CA VAL A 436 -31.55 16.31 -19.13
C VAL A 436 -30.98 14.93 -18.80
N SER A 437 -31.40 14.33 -17.69
CA SER A 437 -30.96 12.99 -17.27
C SER A 437 -31.40 11.91 -18.26
N LEU A 438 -32.61 12.03 -18.81
CA LEU A 438 -33.14 11.14 -19.85
C LEU A 438 -32.32 11.25 -21.14
N VAL A 439 -31.97 12.47 -21.57
CA VAL A 439 -31.14 12.72 -22.75
C VAL A 439 -29.73 12.15 -22.58
N ILE A 440 -29.11 12.32 -21.41
CA ILE A 440 -27.79 11.75 -21.10
C ILE A 440 -27.86 10.21 -21.09
N GLY A 441 -28.89 9.62 -20.47
CA GLY A 441 -29.10 8.18 -20.46
C GLY A 441 -29.26 7.58 -21.85
N ILE A 442 -30.01 8.26 -22.74
CA ILE A 442 -30.14 7.91 -24.15
C ILE A 442 -28.79 8.04 -24.87
N GLY A 443 -28.01 9.09 -24.57
CA GLY A 443 -26.66 9.35 -25.11
C GLY A 443 -25.64 8.26 -24.76
N VAL A 444 -25.61 7.82 -23.49
CA VAL A 444 -24.74 6.72 -23.03
C VAL A 444 -25.15 5.39 -23.65
N ALA A 445 -26.45 5.13 -23.76
CA ALA A 445 -26.96 3.93 -24.44
C ALA A 445 -26.65 3.92 -25.95
N THR A 446 -26.56 5.10 -26.59
CA THR A 446 -26.18 5.22 -28.01
C THR A 446 -24.67 5.07 -28.22
N LEU A 447 -23.84 5.68 -27.37
CA LEU A 447 -22.37 5.62 -27.48
C LEU A 447 -21.80 4.22 -27.23
N THR A 448 -22.43 3.42 -26.37
CA THR A 448 -21.97 2.06 -26.05
C THR A 448 -22.12 1.07 -27.21
N ARG A 449 -22.87 1.39 -28.26
CA ARG A 449 -23.10 0.47 -29.39
C ARG A 449 -22.22 0.66 -30.62
N GLY A 450 -21.40 1.71 -30.69
CA GLY A 450 -20.17 1.83 -31.49
C GLY A 450 -20.11 1.46 -32.99
N LYS A 451 -21.07 0.78 -33.63
CA LYS A 451 -20.99 0.30 -35.03
C LYS A 451 -22.33 0.14 -35.79
N ASP A 452 -23.47 0.02 -35.12
CA ASP A 452 -24.71 -0.43 -35.81
C ASP A 452 -25.75 0.67 -36.13
N PHE A 453 -25.41 1.96 -36.01
CA PHE A 453 -26.37 3.05 -36.25
C PHE A 453 -26.25 3.66 -37.64
N THR A 454 -26.32 2.83 -38.68
CA THR A 454 -26.59 3.29 -40.04
C THR A 454 -28.10 3.22 -40.31
N ALA A 455 -28.72 4.39 -40.49
CA ALA A 455 -30.02 4.63 -41.13
C ALA A 455 -31.30 3.93 -40.60
N GLY A 456 -31.35 3.50 -39.33
CA GLY A 456 -32.52 2.79 -38.76
C GLY A 456 -32.99 3.25 -37.37
N GLY A 457 -32.74 4.50 -36.99
CA GLY A 457 -32.82 4.96 -35.59
C GLY A 457 -34.18 4.90 -34.91
N LEU A 458 -35.28 4.84 -35.68
CA LEU A 458 -36.64 4.79 -35.12
C LEU A 458 -37.14 3.34 -34.88
N GLY A 459 -36.61 2.35 -35.60
CA GLY A 459 -37.06 0.95 -35.51
C GLY A 459 -36.62 0.23 -34.24
N TRP A 460 -35.63 0.77 -33.52
CA TRP A 460 -35.20 0.21 -32.25
C TRP A 460 -36.22 0.43 -31.13
N PHE A 461 -36.89 1.59 -31.12
CA PHE A 461 -37.93 1.94 -30.14
C PHE A 461 -39.18 1.05 -30.24
N THR A 462 -39.40 0.40 -31.39
CA THR A 462 -40.54 -0.52 -31.62
C THR A 462 -40.20 -1.99 -31.35
N SER A 463 -38.97 -2.33 -30.96
CA SER A 463 -38.50 -3.71 -30.73
C SER A 463 -38.50 -4.12 -29.25
N LYS A 464 -38.50 -5.44 -28.93
CA LYS A 464 -38.47 -5.99 -27.54
C LYS A 464 -37.22 -5.61 -26.71
N GLY A 465 -36.17 -5.04 -27.32
CA GLY A 465 -34.90 -4.71 -26.65
C GLY A 465 -34.99 -3.60 -25.59
N TRP A 466 -36.05 -2.79 -25.61
CA TRP A 466 -36.22 -1.70 -24.63
C TRP A 466 -36.47 -2.22 -23.20
N ARG A 467 -37.10 -3.40 -23.04
CA ARG A 467 -37.46 -3.97 -21.73
C ARG A 467 -36.26 -4.39 -20.87
N THR A 468 -35.14 -4.77 -21.49
CA THR A 468 -33.90 -5.12 -20.77
C THR A 468 -33.07 -3.92 -20.35
N PHE A 469 -33.31 -2.75 -20.95
CA PHE A 469 -32.52 -1.54 -20.71
C PHE A 469 -33.30 -0.45 -19.97
N LEU A 470 -34.63 -0.52 -19.96
CA LEU A 470 -35.49 0.38 -19.19
C LEU A 470 -35.08 0.46 -17.71
N PRO A 471 -34.75 -0.64 -17.00
CA PRO A 471 -34.26 -0.54 -15.62
C PRO A 471 -32.94 0.22 -15.54
N SER A 472 -32.01 0.01 -16.47
CA SER A 472 -30.71 0.70 -16.51
C SER A 472 -30.84 2.18 -16.84
N ILE A 473 -31.79 2.55 -17.72
CA ILE A 473 -32.11 3.94 -18.05
C ILE A 473 -32.79 4.60 -16.85
N ILE A 474 -33.74 3.93 -16.19
CA ILE A 474 -34.41 4.45 -14.99
C ILE A 474 -33.42 4.59 -13.83
N ILE A 475 -32.55 3.60 -13.60
CA ILE A 475 -31.50 3.67 -12.56
C ILE A 475 -30.50 4.77 -12.91
N GLY A 476 -30.02 4.85 -14.15
CA GLY A 476 -29.12 5.91 -14.61
C GLY A 476 -29.76 7.29 -14.47
N PHE A 477 -31.05 7.41 -14.78
CA PHE A 477 -31.85 8.62 -14.61
C PHE A 477 -31.99 9.00 -13.13
N VAL A 478 -32.37 8.07 -12.25
CA VAL A 478 -32.54 8.32 -10.81
C VAL A 478 -31.21 8.68 -10.16
N VAL A 479 -30.13 7.97 -10.51
CA VAL A 479 -28.77 8.25 -10.03
C VAL A 479 -28.31 9.63 -10.50
N THR A 480 -28.54 9.97 -11.77
CA THR A 480 -28.15 11.29 -12.33
C THR A 480 -28.97 12.43 -11.71
N MET A 481 -30.26 12.20 -11.44
CA MET A 481 -31.14 13.17 -10.81
C MET A 481 -30.74 13.43 -9.35
N LEU A 482 -30.56 12.36 -8.56
CA LEU A 482 -30.05 12.46 -7.18
C LEU A 482 -28.65 13.09 -7.13
N PHE A 483 -27.82 12.78 -8.12
CA PHE A 483 -26.46 13.30 -8.24
C PHE A 483 -26.46 14.81 -8.43
N PHE A 484 -27.19 15.36 -9.40
CA PHE A 484 -27.18 16.81 -9.66
C PHE A 484 -27.89 17.63 -8.56
N ASP A 485 -28.85 17.05 -7.83
CA ASP A 485 -29.54 17.72 -6.71
C ASP A 485 -28.70 17.79 -5.43
N LEU A 486 -27.75 16.87 -5.26
CA LEU A 486 -26.87 16.80 -4.07
C LEU A 486 -25.50 17.45 -4.30
N THR A 487 -25.13 17.73 -5.56
CA THR A 487 -23.78 18.18 -5.91
C THR A 487 -23.70 19.70 -6.04
N THR A 488 -22.83 20.31 -5.24
CA THR A 488 -22.45 21.73 -5.35
C THR A 488 -21.67 22.00 -6.63
N GLN A 489 -21.59 23.25 -7.09
CA GLN A 489 -20.78 23.58 -8.28
C GLN A 489 -19.32 23.17 -8.16
N GLN A 490 -18.71 23.41 -6.99
CA GLN A 490 -17.36 22.96 -6.70
C GLN A 490 -17.23 21.43 -6.82
N GLY A 491 -18.22 20.68 -6.31
CA GLY A 491 -18.28 19.22 -6.44
C GLY A 491 -18.44 18.76 -7.90
N ALA A 492 -19.33 19.41 -8.66
CA ALA A 492 -19.59 19.09 -10.05
C ALA A 492 -18.34 19.37 -10.92
N ARG A 493 -17.68 20.50 -10.70
CA ARG A 493 -16.41 20.86 -11.34
C ARG A 493 -15.36 19.78 -11.14
N ALA A 494 -15.14 19.36 -9.90
CA ALA A 494 -14.16 18.33 -9.58
C ALA A 494 -14.48 16.99 -10.27
N ILE A 495 -15.75 16.57 -10.26
CA ILE A 495 -16.17 15.29 -10.83
C ILE A 495 -16.08 15.29 -12.35
N PHE A 496 -16.57 16.35 -13.02
CA PHE A 496 -16.44 16.47 -14.48
C PHE A 496 -14.98 16.57 -14.91
N PHE A 497 -14.17 17.34 -14.18
CA PHE A 497 -12.75 17.45 -14.47
C PHE A 497 -12.04 16.11 -14.34
N VAL A 498 -12.27 15.35 -13.27
CA VAL A 498 -11.67 14.02 -13.05
C VAL A 498 -12.16 13.01 -14.09
N SER A 499 -13.45 12.98 -14.38
CA SER A 499 -14.03 12.02 -15.33
C SER A 499 -13.58 12.29 -16.76
N LEU A 500 -13.61 13.55 -17.22
CA LEU A 500 -13.15 13.95 -18.55
C LEU A 500 -11.63 13.79 -18.69
N SER A 501 -10.84 14.09 -17.65
CA SER A 501 -9.39 13.85 -17.66
C SER A 501 -9.05 12.35 -17.69
N SER A 502 -9.82 11.52 -16.99
CA SER A 502 -9.67 10.06 -17.03
C SER A 502 -10.03 9.52 -18.43
N LEU A 503 -11.11 10.01 -19.03
CA LEU A 503 -11.50 9.68 -20.40
C LEU A 503 -10.43 10.13 -21.41
N ALA A 504 -9.87 11.33 -21.23
CA ALA A 504 -8.77 11.85 -22.04
C ALA A 504 -7.55 10.93 -21.97
N ALA A 505 -7.13 10.55 -20.77
CA ALA A 505 -6.00 9.64 -20.56
C ALA A 505 -6.24 8.27 -21.22
N VAL A 506 -7.45 7.71 -21.09
CA VAL A 506 -7.81 6.43 -21.73
C VAL A 506 -7.83 6.56 -23.26
N GLY A 507 -8.41 7.62 -23.81
CA GLY A 507 -8.45 7.90 -25.25
C GLY A 507 -7.05 8.02 -25.85
N LEU A 508 -6.18 8.82 -25.22
CA LEU A 508 -4.80 9.01 -25.66
C LEU A 508 -3.99 7.71 -25.56
N MET A 509 -4.10 6.96 -24.45
CA MET A 509 -3.39 5.69 -24.27
C MET A 509 -3.87 4.58 -25.21
N THR A 510 -5.18 4.54 -25.50
CA THR A 510 -5.71 3.62 -26.52
C THR A 510 -5.25 4.00 -27.93
N GLY A 511 -5.16 5.30 -28.23
CA GLY A 511 -4.51 5.82 -29.44
C GLY A 511 -3.07 5.35 -29.57
N VAL A 512 -2.24 5.53 -28.53
CA VAL A 512 -0.85 5.05 -28.49
C VAL A 512 -0.76 3.54 -28.70
N ARG A 513 -1.61 2.74 -28.02
CA ARG A 513 -1.61 1.27 -28.17
C ARG A 513 -1.99 0.83 -29.58
N ARG A 514 -3.00 1.47 -30.19
CA ARG A 514 -3.41 1.17 -31.57
C ARG A 514 -2.30 1.55 -32.55
N ALA A 515 -1.75 2.75 -32.41
CA ALA A 515 -0.63 3.22 -33.20
C ALA A 515 0.58 2.28 -33.18
N ARG A 516 0.98 1.78 -32.00
CA ARG A 516 2.09 0.83 -31.85
C ARG A 516 1.87 -0.51 -32.55
N LYS A 517 0.63 -0.92 -32.82
CA LYS A 517 0.34 -2.13 -33.61
C LYS A 517 0.67 -1.95 -35.09
N HIS A 518 0.62 -0.71 -35.59
CA HIS A 518 0.90 -0.38 -36.98
C HIS A 518 2.36 0.01 -37.13
N SER A 519 2.80 1.03 -36.39
CA SER A 519 4.20 1.44 -36.39
C SER A 519 4.65 1.94 -35.01
N GLN A 520 5.81 1.43 -34.59
CA GLN A 520 6.48 1.86 -33.37
C GLN A 520 6.79 3.38 -33.33
N PRO A 521 7.26 4.04 -34.41
CA PRO A 521 7.52 5.47 -34.36
C PRO A 521 6.25 6.31 -34.18
N LEU A 522 5.17 6.00 -34.88
CA LEU A 522 3.89 6.70 -34.73
C LEU A 522 3.34 6.56 -33.30
N GLY A 523 3.40 5.35 -32.74
CA GLY A 523 3.02 5.11 -31.36
C GLY A 523 3.88 5.85 -30.33
N SER A 524 5.14 6.10 -30.64
CA SER A 524 6.06 6.81 -29.74
C SER A 524 5.88 8.33 -29.84
N ALA A 525 5.65 8.87 -31.04
CA ALA A 525 5.31 10.29 -31.22
C ALA A 525 4.00 10.66 -30.52
N LEU A 526 2.97 9.80 -30.62
CA LEU A 526 1.72 9.99 -29.87
C LEU A 526 1.92 9.92 -28.36
N LEU A 527 2.88 9.12 -27.89
CA LEU A 527 3.21 9.06 -26.46
C LEU A 527 3.88 10.35 -25.98
N ILE A 528 4.72 10.99 -26.81
CA ILE A 528 5.27 12.33 -26.54
C ILE A 528 4.14 13.37 -26.48
N ALA A 529 3.22 13.36 -27.44
CA ALA A 529 2.06 14.25 -27.43
C ALA A 529 1.21 14.06 -26.16
N THR A 530 1.00 12.81 -25.75
CA THR A 530 0.28 12.48 -24.51
C THR A 530 1.02 13.01 -23.28
N ALA A 531 2.34 12.84 -23.21
CA ALA A 531 3.16 13.38 -22.12
C ALA A 531 3.06 14.91 -22.03
N ALA A 532 3.10 15.60 -23.17
CA ALA A 532 2.91 17.05 -23.22
C ALA A 532 1.52 17.47 -22.74
N SER A 533 0.46 16.75 -23.12
CA SER A 533 -0.90 17.00 -22.60
C SER A 533 -0.99 16.83 -21.09
N VAL A 534 -0.39 15.78 -20.53
CA VAL A 534 -0.34 15.56 -19.07
C VAL A 534 0.43 16.69 -18.37
N ALA A 535 1.55 17.15 -18.95
CA ALA A 535 2.29 18.28 -18.41
C ALA A 535 1.46 19.56 -18.42
N VAL A 536 0.81 19.91 -19.53
CA VAL A 536 -0.09 21.07 -19.64
C VAL A 536 -1.21 20.99 -18.59
N MET A 537 -1.80 19.82 -18.40
CA MET A 537 -2.81 19.63 -17.37
C MET A 537 -2.24 19.85 -15.96
N ALA A 538 -1.01 19.42 -15.69
CA ALA A 538 -0.35 19.67 -14.42
C ALA A 538 -0.25 21.17 -14.14
N PHE A 539 0.22 21.96 -15.12
CA PHE A 539 0.30 23.42 -15.03
C PHE A 539 -1.07 24.08 -14.87
N PHE A 540 -2.08 23.57 -15.54
CA PHE A 540 -3.45 24.08 -15.42
C PHE A 540 -4.04 23.80 -14.02
N VAL A 541 -3.90 22.57 -13.51
CA VAL A 541 -4.32 22.19 -12.15
C VAL A 541 -3.61 23.06 -11.11
N GLN A 542 -2.34 23.37 -11.34
CA GLN A 542 -1.60 24.28 -10.49
C GLN A 542 -2.22 25.68 -10.46
N SER A 543 -2.41 26.29 -11.64
CA SER A 543 -2.79 27.70 -11.74
C SER A 543 -4.18 27.96 -11.17
N GLU A 544 -5.08 26.99 -11.36
CA GLU A 544 -6.48 27.10 -10.95
C GLU A 544 -6.75 26.70 -9.51
N SER A 545 -5.91 25.84 -8.90
CA SER A 545 -6.29 25.30 -7.61
C SER A 545 -6.03 26.27 -6.46
N GLY A 546 -7.08 26.61 -5.72
CA GLY A 546 -6.95 27.27 -4.42
C GLY A 546 -6.38 26.37 -3.32
N SER A 547 -6.35 25.05 -3.54
CA SER A 547 -5.89 24.08 -2.55
C SER A 547 -4.37 23.87 -2.66
N PRO A 548 -3.59 24.07 -1.57
CA PRO A 548 -2.15 23.83 -1.54
C PRO A 548 -1.74 22.44 -2.07
N LYS A 549 -2.61 21.46 -1.90
CA LYS A 549 -2.41 20.06 -2.28
C LYS A 549 -2.39 19.83 -3.78
N PHE A 550 -3.39 20.32 -4.50
CA PHE A 550 -3.41 20.27 -5.96
C PHE A 550 -2.29 21.15 -6.54
N ARG A 551 -1.99 22.27 -5.87
CA ARG A 551 -0.88 23.18 -6.18
C ARG A 551 0.54 22.64 -5.92
N THR A 552 0.73 21.45 -5.39
CA THR A 552 2.11 21.01 -5.12
C THR A 552 2.25 19.52 -5.39
N GLN A 553 1.38 18.72 -4.79
CA GLN A 553 1.47 17.26 -4.82
C GLN A 553 0.97 16.69 -6.15
N ALA A 554 -0.24 17.07 -6.58
CA ALA A 554 -0.79 16.57 -7.85
C ALA A 554 0.04 17.05 -9.06
N PHE A 555 0.42 18.33 -9.03
CA PHE A 555 1.29 18.92 -10.04
C PHE A 555 2.61 18.17 -10.22
N THR A 556 3.37 17.96 -9.13
CA THR A 556 4.67 17.30 -9.19
C THR A 556 4.56 15.86 -9.70
N LEU A 557 3.56 15.11 -9.24
CA LEU A 557 3.31 13.74 -9.71
C LEU A 557 3.01 13.68 -11.21
N MET A 558 2.14 14.57 -11.69
CA MET A 558 1.78 14.62 -13.12
C MET A 558 2.97 14.98 -14.00
N LEU A 559 3.86 15.89 -13.54
CA LEU A 559 5.10 16.18 -14.25
C LEU A 559 6.07 15.00 -14.28
N VAL A 560 6.23 14.27 -13.17
CA VAL A 560 7.07 13.08 -13.14
C VAL A 560 6.54 12.02 -14.11
N ILE A 561 5.22 11.79 -14.12
CA ILE A 561 4.57 10.86 -15.06
C ILE A 561 4.82 11.31 -16.51
N ALA A 562 4.59 12.58 -16.83
CA ALA A 562 4.86 13.14 -18.15
C ALA A 562 6.33 12.98 -18.56
N ALA A 563 7.27 13.27 -17.65
CA ALA A 563 8.70 13.12 -17.89
C ALA A 563 9.08 11.66 -18.22
N LEU A 564 8.63 10.71 -17.41
CA LEU A 564 8.90 9.28 -17.64
C LEU A 564 8.29 8.79 -18.96
N MET A 565 7.09 9.26 -19.31
CA MET A 565 6.46 8.97 -20.61
C MET A 565 7.28 9.53 -21.77
N ALA A 566 7.76 10.78 -21.67
CA ALA A 566 8.56 11.43 -22.69
C ALA A 566 9.94 10.74 -22.86
N ILE A 567 10.62 10.41 -21.76
CA ILE A 567 11.88 9.66 -21.75
C ILE A 567 11.70 8.31 -22.43
N TRP A 568 10.65 7.56 -22.06
CA TRP A 568 10.37 6.26 -22.67
C TRP A 568 10.06 6.38 -24.16
N ALA A 569 9.25 7.36 -24.54
CA ALA A 569 8.88 7.60 -25.93
C ALA A 569 10.10 7.95 -26.79
N ALA A 570 10.96 8.85 -26.31
CA ALA A 570 12.20 9.22 -26.98
C ALA A 570 13.14 8.03 -27.14
N ALA A 571 13.31 7.22 -26.09
CA ALA A 571 14.12 6.00 -26.15
C ALA A 571 13.61 5.03 -27.23
N SER A 572 12.29 4.83 -27.29
CA SER A 572 11.67 3.95 -28.29
C SER A 572 11.72 4.46 -29.73
N LEU A 573 11.92 5.77 -29.94
CA LEU A 573 12.16 6.36 -31.25
C LEU A 573 13.63 6.19 -31.68
N LEU A 574 14.55 6.42 -30.75
CA LEU A 574 15.97 6.55 -31.06
C LEU A 574 16.70 5.20 -31.11
N PHE A 575 16.29 4.22 -30.29
CA PHE A 575 17.04 2.99 -30.06
C PHE A 575 16.34 1.73 -30.56
N GLU A 576 17.14 0.76 -31.01
CA GLU A 576 16.66 -0.54 -31.48
C GLU A 576 16.29 -1.45 -30.30
N ALA A 577 15.06 -1.97 -30.31
CA ALA A 577 14.60 -2.92 -29.31
C ALA A 577 15.35 -4.27 -29.46
N ARG A 578 15.53 -4.97 -28.35
CA ARG A 578 16.20 -6.27 -28.34
C ARG A 578 15.31 -7.35 -28.97
N SER A 579 15.88 -8.13 -29.88
CA SER A 579 15.21 -9.27 -30.53
C SER A 579 15.54 -10.64 -29.90
N ALA A 580 16.68 -10.78 -29.20
CA ALA A 580 17.13 -12.02 -28.57
C ALA A 580 17.77 -11.79 -27.18
N PRO A 581 17.66 -12.73 -26.22
CA PRO A 581 18.18 -12.57 -24.87
C PRO A 581 19.71 -12.40 -24.80
N ASP A 582 20.16 -11.41 -24.03
CA ASP A 582 21.56 -11.22 -23.64
C ASP A 582 21.64 -11.34 -22.11
N HIS A 583 22.14 -12.49 -21.66
CA HIS A 583 22.23 -12.81 -20.23
C HIS A 583 23.13 -11.84 -19.46
N GLY A 584 24.15 -11.28 -20.11
CA GLY A 584 25.05 -10.31 -19.48
C GLY A 584 24.37 -8.96 -19.26
N ALA A 585 23.65 -8.49 -20.27
CA ALA A 585 22.85 -7.27 -20.18
C ALA A 585 21.70 -7.42 -19.16
N ASP A 586 21.02 -8.56 -19.14
CA ASP A 586 19.92 -8.81 -18.19
C ASP A 586 20.39 -8.85 -16.74
N ARG A 587 21.52 -9.51 -16.45
CA ARG A 587 22.10 -9.50 -15.10
C ARG A 587 22.49 -8.09 -14.66
N PHE A 588 23.10 -7.32 -15.55
CA PHE A 588 23.49 -5.94 -15.27
C PHE A 588 22.27 -5.04 -15.05
N GLY A 589 21.25 -5.15 -15.89
CA GLY A 589 19.99 -4.41 -15.74
C GLY A 589 19.28 -4.76 -14.43
N VAL A 590 19.20 -6.04 -14.07
CA VAL A 590 18.62 -6.48 -12.78
C VAL A 590 19.41 -5.93 -11.60
N MET A 591 20.75 -5.96 -11.66
CA MET A 591 21.60 -5.39 -10.62
C MET A 591 21.35 -3.89 -10.45
N MET A 592 21.30 -3.14 -11.56
CA MET A 592 20.99 -1.71 -11.56
C MET A 592 19.60 -1.42 -10.99
N ALA A 593 18.60 -2.24 -11.33
CA ALA A 593 17.25 -2.12 -10.78
C ALA A 593 17.25 -2.36 -9.26
N LEU A 594 17.96 -3.39 -8.79
CA LEU A 594 18.06 -3.71 -7.36
C LEU A 594 18.80 -2.62 -6.57
N VAL A 595 19.95 -2.16 -7.06
CA VAL A 595 20.72 -1.07 -6.45
C VAL A 595 19.91 0.23 -6.46
N GLY A 596 19.24 0.52 -7.58
CA GLY A 596 18.36 1.69 -7.72
C GLY A 596 17.20 1.65 -6.73
N SER A 597 16.48 0.54 -6.65
CA SER A 597 15.40 0.34 -5.68
C SER A 597 15.90 0.43 -4.24
N ALA A 598 17.07 -0.15 -3.92
CA ALA A 598 17.67 -0.04 -2.59
C ALA A 598 18.02 1.41 -2.24
N ALA A 599 18.59 2.18 -3.17
CA ALA A 599 18.90 3.59 -2.96
C ALA A 599 17.62 4.44 -2.74
N ILE A 600 16.54 4.17 -3.47
CA ILE A 600 15.24 4.81 -3.23
C ILE A 600 14.75 4.48 -1.82
N VAL A 601 14.78 3.21 -1.41
CA VAL A 601 14.33 2.79 -0.07
C VAL A 601 15.15 3.45 1.02
N VAL A 602 16.49 3.50 0.87
CA VAL A 602 17.38 4.18 1.83
C VAL A 602 17.09 5.69 1.87
N GLY A 603 16.86 6.32 0.72
CA GLY A 603 16.47 7.73 0.65
C GLY A 603 15.13 8.01 1.34
N ILE A 604 14.12 7.17 1.12
CA ILE A 604 12.82 7.29 1.79
C ILE A 604 12.95 7.01 3.29
N ALA A 605 13.65 5.95 3.69
CA ALA A 605 13.85 5.61 5.09
C ALA A 605 14.60 6.72 5.83
N SER A 606 15.65 7.29 5.25
CA SER A 606 16.34 8.44 5.83
C SER A 606 15.44 9.67 5.93
N ARG A 607 14.62 9.96 4.91
CA ARG A 607 13.62 11.04 4.99
C ARG A 607 12.60 10.81 6.12
N LEU A 608 12.23 9.55 6.36
CA LEU A 608 11.31 9.17 7.45
C LEU A 608 11.98 9.25 8.83
N LEU A 609 13.28 8.97 8.93
CA LEU A 609 14.01 8.88 10.20
C LEU A 609 14.61 10.21 10.69
N PHE A 610 14.81 11.22 9.83
CA PHE A 610 15.49 12.48 10.22
C PHE A 610 14.69 13.73 9.91
N VAL A 611 14.40 14.59 10.89
CA VAL A 611 13.73 15.90 10.73
C VAL A 611 14.62 16.91 9.98
N THR A 612 14.01 17.78 9.17
CA THR A 612 14.69 18.88 8.46
C THR A 612 14.64 20.17 9.29
N THR A 613 15.58 21.11 9.05
CA THR A 613 15.60 22.43 9.72
C THR A 613 14.28 23.18 9.54
N ALA A 614 13.77 23.23 8.30
CA ALA A 614 12.49 23.85 7.99
C ALA A 614 11.28 23.20 8.68
N GLU A 615 11.30 21.88 8.91
CA GLU A 615 10.24 21.20 9.67
C GLU A 615 10.29 21.56 11.17
N LEU A 616 11.50 21.80 11.70
CA LEU A 616 11.73 22.21 13.08
C LEU A 616 11.29 23.67 13.30
N GLU A 617 11.68 24.57 12.41
CA GLU A 617 11.26 25.99 12.43
C GLU A 617 9.74 26.16 12.26
N ALA A 618 9.11 25.27 11.50
CA ALA A 618 7.66 25.27 11.30
C ALA A 618 6.88 24.57 12.44
N GLU A 619 7.54 24.19 13.54
CA GLU A 619 6.97 23.53 14.71
C GLU A 619 6.09 22.30 14.36
N ILE A 620 6.48 21.57 13.32
CA ILE A 620 5.71 20.40 12.87
C ILE A 620 5.92 19.27 13.89
N PRO A 621 4.86 18.66 14.44
CA PRO A 621 4.98 17.57 15.39
C PRO A 621 5.87 16.45 14.83
N GLN A 622 6.87 16.05 15.62
CA GLN A 622 7.81 15.01 15.21
C GLN A 622 7.11 13.66 15.07
N ALA A 623 7.51 12.90 14.06
CA ALA A 623 7.05 11.53 13.90
C ALA A 623 7.65 10.65 15.00
N LYS A 624 6.81 9.85 15.66
CA LYS A 624 7.23 8.78 16.56
C LYS A 624 7.14 7.44 15.84
N PHE A 625 8.12 6.59 16.05
CA PHE A 625 8.17 5.24 15.52
C PHE A 625 8.37 4.26 16.66
N SER A 626 7.72 3.10 16.58
CA SER A 626 7.78 2.09 17.65
C SER A 626 8.63 0.89 17.26
N VAL A 627 9.29 0.27 18.24
CA VAL A 627 10.07 -0.97 18.12
C VAL A 627 9.27 -2.12 17.48
N ARG A 628 7.94 -2.06 17.56
CA ARG A 628 7.00 -2.95 16.86
C ARG A 628 7.27 -3.06 15.36
N ILE A 629 7.74 -1.99 14.73
CA ILE A 629 8.13 -1.97 13.31
C ILE A 629 9.30 -2.92 13.06
N LEU A 630 10.29 -2.95 13.96
CA LEU A 630 11.43 -3.85 13.87
C LEU A 630 11.02 -5.31 14.07
N TRP A 631 10.16 -5.57 15.05
CA TRP A 631 9.59 -6.91 15.26
C TRP A 631 8.83 -7.41 14.03
N PHE A 632 8.03 -6.56 13.40
CA PHE A 632 7.31 -6.89 12.17
C PHE A 632 8.25 -7.23 11.02
N PHE A 633 9.25 -6.40 10.75
CA PHE A 633 10.22 -6.67 9.69
C PHE A 633 11.06 -7.91 9.98
N LEU A 634 11.49 -8.11 11.23
CA LEU A 634 12.21 -9.30 11.67
C LEU A 634 11.35 -10.56 11.48
N PHE A 635 10.11 -10.55 11.96
CA PHE A 635 9.20 -11.69 11.84
C PHE A 635 8.90 -12.01 10.38
N THR A 636 8.66 -11.00 9.55
CA THR A 636 8.46 -11.14 8.10
C THR A 636 9.71 -11.73 7.42
N ALA A 637 10.90 -11.22 7.75
CA ALA A 637 12.16 -11.69 7.19
C ALA A 637 12.43 -13.15 7.57
N VAL A 638 12.23 -13.52 8.84
CA VAL A 638 12.38 -14.90 9.33
C VAL A 638 11.37 -15.82 8.62
N CYS A 639 10.08 -15.47 8.59
CA CYS A 639 9.07 -16.28 7.91
C CYS A 639 9.33 -16.40 6.41
N SER A 640 9.77 -15.32 5.75
CA SER A 640 10.17 -15.35 4.34
C SER A 640 11.38 -16.25 4.09
N TRP A 641 12.40 -16.17 4.94
CA TRP A 641 13.55 -17.05 4.86
C TRP A 641 13.16 -18.52 5.08
N VAL A 642 12.34 -18.80 6.10
CA VAL A 642 11.81 -20.14 6.37
C VAL A 642 11.05 -20.67 5.15
N LEU A 643 10.13 -19.88 4.60
CA LEU A 643 9.30 -20.27 3.46
C LEU A 643 10.13 -20.49 2.18
N ALA A 644 11.13 -19.65 1.92
CA ALA A 644 11.90 -19.66 0.68
C ALA A 644 13.14 -20.56 0.70
N ARG A 645 13.75 -20.82 1.87
CA ARG A 645 15.06 -21.46 1.98
C ARG A 645 15.09 -22.75 2.80
N THR A 646 13.99 -23.15 3.45
CA THR A 646 13.99 -24.34 4.31
C THR A 646 13.08 -25.47 3.80
N LYS A 647 13.33 -26.70 4.26
CA LYS A 647 12.47 -27.86 3.99
C LYS A 647 11.04 -27.66 4.50
N PHE A 648 10.88 -26.98 5.64
CA PHE A 648 9.58 -26.66 6.19
C PHE A 648 8.75 -25.82 5.21
N GLY A 649 9.36 -24.82 4.56
CA GLY A 649 8.71 -24.03 3.52
C GLY A 649 8.20 -24.87 2.34
N SER A 650 9.06 -25.75 1.81
CA SER A 650 8.66 -26.68 0.74
C SER A 650 7.53 -27.63 1.17
N TRP A 651 7.56 -28.11 2.42
CA TRP A 651 6.50 -28.95 2.99
C TRP A 651 5.18 -28.18 3.12
N THR A 652 5.22 -26.92 3.56
CA THR A 652 4.03 -26.06 3.66
C THR A 652 3.33 -25.91 2.31
N PHE A 653 4.06 -25.59 1.24
CA PHE A 653 3.49 -25.51 -0.12
C PHE A 653 2.95 -26.86 -0.60
N ALA A 654 3.71 -27.95 -0.41
CA ALA A 654 3.30 -29.28 -0.86
C ALA A 654 2.00 -29.74 -0.18
N VAL A 655 1.91 -29.57 1.14
CA VAL A 655 0.76 -30.00 1.94
C VAL A 655 -0.48 -29.15 1.65
N GLY A 656 -0.31 -27.85 1.41
CA GLY A 656 -1.42 -26.98 1.03
C GLY A 656 -1.92 -27.19 -0.38
N GLY A 657 -1.06 -27.56 -1.33
CA GLY A 657 -1.47 -27.90 -2.69
C GLY A 657 -2.23 -29.23 -2.76
N ASN A 658 -1.63 -30.29 -2.21
CA ASN A 658 -2.31 -31.59 -2.07
C ASN A 658 -1.73 -32.39 -0.90
N LYS A 659 -2.46 -32.42 0.21
CA LYS A 659 -2.09 -33.15 1.44
C LYS A 659 -1.84 -34.64 1.21
N GLN A 660 -2.62 -35.30 0.35
CA GLN A 660 -2.48 -36.74 0.10
C GLN A 660 -1.23 -37.03 -0.73
N ALA A 661 -1.00 -36.27 -1.79
CA ALA A 661 0.21 -36.40 -2.62
C ALA A 661 1.48 -36.08 -1.82
N ALA A 662 1.45 -35.04 -0.97
CA ALA A 662 2.57 -34.69 -0.10
C ALA A 662 2.94 -35.83 0.86
N ARG A 663 1.94 -36.50 1.46
CA ARG A 663 2.17 -37.67 2.32
C ARG A 663 2.80 -38.85 1.55
N GLN A 664 2.39 -39.07 0.30
CA GLN A 664 2.93 -40.15 -0.54
C GLN A 664 4.42 -39.97 -0.88
N VAL A 665 4.90 -38.72 -0.96
CA VAL A 665 6.34 -38.41 -1.16
C VAL A 665 7.12 -38.21 0.16
N GLY A 666 6.54 -38.61 1.30
CA GLY A 666 7.23 -38.65 2.60
C GLY A 666 7.19 -37.34 3.41
N VAL A 667 6.38 -36.35 3.03
CA VAL A 667 6.22 -35.12 3.82
C VAL A 667 5.42 -35.40 5.10
N PRO A 668 5.89 -34.99 6.30
CA PRO A 668 5.19 -35.19 7.56
C PRO A 668 4.00 -34.23 7.72
N ALA A 669 3.00 -34.35 6.83
CA ALA A 669 1.94 -33.36 6.64
C ALA A 669 1.18 -32.98 7.92
N ALA A 670 0.93 -33.96 8.81
CA ALA A 670 0.27 -33.70 10.08
C ALA A 670 1.10 -32.78 10.98
N ARG A 671 2.39 -33.07 11.14
CA ARG A 671 3.31 -32.23 11.94
C ARG A 671 3.46 -30.84 11.33
N THR A 672 3.58 -30.76 10.00
CA THR A 672 3.67 -29.48 9.29
C THR A 672 2.44 -28.61 9.58
N LYS A 673 1.22 -29.14 9.47
CA LYS A 673 -0.01 -28.38 9.77
C LYS A 673 -0.10 -27.98 11.23
N THR A 674 0.22 -28.87 12.18
CA THR A 674 0.24 -28.51 13.61
C THR A 674 1.25 -27.40 13.91
N GLN A 675 2.45 -27.45 13.32
CA GLN A 675 3.47 -26.39 13.48
C GLN A 675 3.00 -25.04 12.92
N LEU A 676 2.19 -25.02 11.85
CA LEU A 676 1.62 -23.78 11.32
C LEU A 676 0.58 -23.16 12.28
N PHE A 677 -0.26 -23.97 12.94
CA PHE A 677 -1.14 -23.45 14.00
C PHE A 677 -0.37 -22.93 15.20
N MET A 678 0.69 -23.63 15.62
CA MET A 678 1.60 -23.15 16.67
C MET A 678 2.25 -21.82 16.30
N LEU A 679 2.62 -21.62 15.02
CA LEU A 679 3.15 -20.35 14.53
C LEU A 679 2.12 -19.21 14.62
N VAL A 680 0.86 -19.47 14.30
CA VAL A 680 -0.23 -18.47 14.43
C VAL A 680 -0.45 -18.10 15.90
N SER A 681 -0.49 -19.07 16.81
CA SER A 681 -0.63 -18.78 18.24
C SER A 681 0.61 -18.09 18.83
N PHE A 682 1.81 -18.42 18.34
CA PHE A 682 3.04 -17.69 18.69
C PHE A 682 2.98 -16.23 18.24
N ALA A 683 2.52 -15.97 17.02
CA ALA A 683 2.32 -14.62 16.51
C ALA A 683 1.27 -13.85 17.33
N ALA A 684 0.17 -14.52 17.70
CA ALA A 684 -0.88 -13.95 18.54
C ALA A 684 -0.35 -13.58 19.94
N TRP A 685 0.47 -14.45 20.53
CA TRP A 685 1.17 -14.16 21.78
C TRP A 685 2.10 -12.96 21.64
N LEU A 686 2.96 -12.93 20.61
CA LEU A 686 3.89 -11.83 20.38
C LEU A 686 3.15 -10.50 20.20
N VAL A 687 2.09 -10.47 19.39
CA VAL A 687 1.28 -9.27 19.18
C VAL A 687 0.52 -8.88 20.45
N GLY A 688 -0.01 -9.85 21.19
CA GLY A 688 -0.62 -9.62 22.50
C GLY A 688 0.34 -8.97 23.49
N LEU A 689 1.62 -9.39 23.51
CA LEU A 689 2.67 -8.73 24.29
C LEU A 689 2.95 -7.32 23.80
N LEU A 690 3.16 -7.13 22.50
CA LEU A 690 3.41 -5.81 21.91
C LEU A 690 2.28 -4.81 22.20
N LEU A 691 1.03 -5.29 22.27
CA LEU A 691 -0.10 -4.47 22.70
C LEU A 691 -0.13 -4.26 24.22
N ALA A 692 0.20 -5.28 25.02
CA ALA A 692 0.22 -5.21 26.49
C ALA A 692 1.18 -4.15 27.01
N PHE A 693 2.43 -4.18 26.55
CA PHE A 693 3.46 -3.23 26.96
C PHE A 693 3.20 -1.81 26.42
N ARG A 694 2.51 -1.67 25.29
CA ARG A 694 2.32 -0.36 24.64
C ARG A 694 1.08 0.38 25.13
N LEU A 695 -0.07 -0.30 25.14
CA LEU A 695 -1.36 0.34 25.45
C LEU A 695 -1.55 0.53 26.95
N ASN A 696 -0.68 -0.07 27.76
CA ASN A 696 -0.75 0.03 29.22
C ASN A 696 -2.07 -0.48 29.81
N ASN A 697 -2.89 -1.13 28.99
CA ASN A 697 -4.08 -1.87 29.36
C ASN A 697 -4.51 -2.68 28.14
N ILE A 698 -5.14 -3.82 28.37
CA ILE A 698 -5.79 -4.60 27.32
C ILE A 698 -7.26 -4.77 27.71
N GLN A 699 -8.15 -4.44 26.77
CA GLN A 699 -9.58 -4.69 26.92
C GLN A 699 -9.90 -6.13 26.50
N ALA A 700 -10.88 -6.76 27.15
CA ALA A 700 -11.34 -8.09 26.75
C ALA A 700 -11.80 -8.15 25.29
N SER A 701 -12.20 -7.03 24.67
CA SER A 701 -12.56 -6.92 23.26
C SER A 701 -11.36 -6.88 22.31
N THR A 702 -10.11 -6.72 22.80
CA THR A 702 -8.91 -6.64 21.94
C THR A 702 -8.78 -7.89 21.07
N GLY A 703 -8.56 -7.67 19.77
CA GLY A 703 -8.47 -8.71 18.75
C GLY A 703 -9.81 -9.25 18.23
N ASP A 704 -10.96 -8.84 18.77
CA ASP A 704 -12.26 -9.27 18.26
C ASP A 704 -12.57 -8.64 16.90
N GLY A 705 -12.80 -9.48 15.89
CA GLY A 705 -13.07 -9.05 14.52
C GLY A 705 -11.80 -8.81 13.70
N GLU A 706 -10.63 -8.70 14.34
CA GLU A 706 -9.34 -8.57 13.65
C GLU A 706 -8.93 -9.88 12.96
N GLU A 707 -9.48 -11.03 13.35
CA GLU A 707 -9.23 -12.31 12.69
C GLU A 707 -9.54 -12.27 11.18
N PHE A 708 -10.60 -11.55 10.80
CA PHE A 708 -10.95 -11.35 9.40
C PHE A 708 -9.99 -10.38 8.72
N GLU A 709 -9.55 -9.33 9.41
CA GLU A 709 -8.58 -8.37 8.88
C GLU A 709 -7.22 -9.03 8.60
N TYR A 710 -6.78 -9.96 9.44
CA TYR A 710 -5.54 -10.72 9.22
C TYR A 710 -5.63 -11.61 7.97
N ILE A 711 -6.76 -12.31 7.79
CA ILE A 711 -7.01 -13.13 6.59
C ILE A 711 -7.09 -12.24 5.35
N ILE A 712 -7.82 -11.12 5.42
CA ILE A 712 -7.94 -10.15 4.32
C ILE A 712 -6.57 -9.61 3.94
N ALA A 713 -5.73 -9.22 4.90
CA ALA A 713 -4.37 -8.77 4.64
C ALA A 713 -3.55 -9.85 3.92
N ALA A 714 -3.61 -11.12 4.36
CA ALA A 714 -2.93 -12.22 3.68
C ALA A 714 -3.42 -12.45 2.24
N VAL A 715 -4.74 -12.36 1.99
CA VAL A 715 -5.38 -12.56 0.68
C VAL A 715 -5.10 -11.40 -0.27
N VAL A 716 -5.23 -10.15 0.20
CA VAL A 716 -4.85 -8.94 -0.54
C VAL A 716 -3.37 -9.00 -0.91
N GLY A 717 -2.55 -9.54 -0.01
CA GLY A 717 -1.13 -9.85 -0.23
C GLY A 717 -0.84 -10.97 -1.25
N GLY A 718 -1.87 -11.63 -1.78
CA GLY A 718 -1.73 -12.65 -2.83
C GLY A 718 -1.69 -14.11 -2.33
N THR A 719 -2.06 -14.36 -1.08
CA THR A 719 -2.17 -15.73 -0.54
C THR A 719 -3.51 -16.35 -0.90
N LEU A 720 -3.52 -17.61 -1.38
CA LEU A 720 -4.76 -18.30 -1.73
C LEU A 720 -5.44 -18.92 -0.52
N LEU A 721 -6.76 -18.80 -0.52
CA LEU A 721 -7.66 -19.49 0.42
C LEU A 721 -7.61 -21.02 0.27
N THR A 722 -7.27 -21.52 -0.91
CA THR A 722 -7.20 -22.97 -1.21
C THR A 722 -5.91 -23.63 -0.75
N GLY A 723 -4.89 -22.86 -0.37
CA GLY A 723 -3.56 -23.36 -0.07
C GLY A 723 -2.68 -23.61 -1.30
N GLY A 724 -1.41 -23.94 -1.02
CA GLY A 724 -0.39 -24.26 -2.02
C GLY A 724 0.23 -23.05 -2.74
N TYR A 725 -0.22 -21.83 -2.45
CA TYR A 725 0.28 -20.61 -3.10
C TYR A 725 0.13 -19.39 -2.19
N GLY A 726 1.19 -18.58 -2.12
CA GLY A 726 1.23 -17.33 -1.39
C GLY A 726 2.64 -16.87 -1.08
N SER A 727 2.76 -15.75 -0.37
CA SER A 727 4.04 -15.19 0.07
C SER A 727 3.89 -14.44 1.38
N THR A 728 4.85 -14.62 2.28
CA THR A 728 4.92 -13.86 3.54
C THR A 728 5.21 -12.39 3.30
N ILE A 729 6.06 -12.06 2.31
CA ILE A 729 6.31 -10.67 1.89
C ILE A 729 5.03 -10.08 1.30
N GLY A 730 4.30 -10.87 0.50
CA GLY A 730 2.99 -10.48 -0.03
C GLY A 730 2.02 -10.14 1.10
N ALA A 731 1.90 -10.99 2.12
CA ALA A 731 1.05 -10.75 3.28
C ALA A 731 1.46 -9.51 4.09
N ALA A 732 2.75 -9.26 4.25
CA ALA A 732 3.26 -8.02 4.86
C ALA A 732 2.83 -6.77 4.07
N ILE A 733 2.92 -6.81 2.73
CA ILE A 733 2.41 -5.74 1.85
C ILE A 733 0.88 -5.61 1.96
N GLY A 734 0.17 -6.72 2.09
CA GLY A 734 -1.27 -6.72 2.34
C GLY A 734 -1.65 -6.05 3.66
N ALA A 735 -0.87 -6.26 4.72
CA ALA A 735 -1.04 -5.55 5.99
C ALA A 735 -0.80 -4.04 5.84
N PHE A 736 0.19 -3.63 5.04
CA PHE A 736 0.37 -2.22 4.68
C PHE A 736 -0.85 -1.64 3.94
N ILE A 737 -1.42 -2.38 2.99
CA ILE A 737 -2.64 -1.96 2.28
C ILE A 737 -3.79 -1.73 3.25
N MET A 738 -3.98 -2.65 4.20
CA MET A 738 -4.99 -2.54 5.23
C MET A 738 -4.73 -1.34 6.15
N ALA A 739 -3.50 -1.15 6.62
CA ALA A 739 -3.13 -0.03 7.48
C ALA A 739 -3.30 1.33 6.79
N MET A 740 -2.91 1.45 5.52
CA MET A 740 -3.14 2.66 4.72
C MET A 740 -4.63 2.98 4.59
N SER A 741 -5.47 1.96 4.51
CA SER A 741 -6.93 2.12 4.44
C SER A 741 -7.51 2.61 5.77
N VAL A 742 -7.07 2.01 6.88
CA VAL A 742 -7.51 2.37 8.23
C VAL A 742 -7.08 3.80 8.59
N GLN A 743 -5.85 4.19 8.25
CA GLN A 743 -5.33 5.53 8.54
C GLN A 743 -5.70 6.58 7.49
N GLY A 744 -5.89 6.16 6.24
CA GLY A 744 -6.15 7.06 5.12
C GLY A 744 -7.51 7.75 5.18
N ILE A 745 -8.57 7.03 5.58
CA ILE A 745 -9.94 7.58 5.66
C ILE A 745 -10.05 8.71 6.70
N PRO A 746 -9.62 8.52 7.96
CA PRO A 746 -9.60 9.61 8.95
C PRO A 746 -8.65 10.75 8.53
N SER A 747 -7.49 10.41 7.95
CA SER A 747 -6.54 11.42 7.47
C SER A 747 -7.10 12.27 6.33
N ALA A 748 -8.01 11.71 5.53
CA ALA A 748 -8.76 12.42 4.49
C ALA A 748 -9.94 13.23 5.04
N ARG A 749 -10.19 13.19 6.36
CA ARG A 749 -11.36 13.78 7.04
C ARG A 749 -12.69 13.23 6.51
N TRP A 750 -12.69 11.98 6.07
CA TRP A 750 -13.89 11.27 5.67
C TRP A 750 -14.53 10.60 6.88
N ASN A 751 -15.84 10.33 6.80
CA ASN A 751 -16.52 9.58 7.84
C ASN A 751 -15.95 8.15 7.88
N SER A 752 -15.39 7.77 9.03
CA SER A 752 -14.81 6.46 9.32
C SER A 752 -15.81 5.31 9.28
N ASP A 753 -17.12 5.57 9.34
CA ASP A 753 -18.18 4.56 9.21
C ASP A 753 -18.10 3.80 7.88
N TRP A 754 -17.57 4.44 6.84
CA TRP A 754 -17.38 3.85 5.51
C TRP A 754 -16.17 2.91 5.42
N ARG A 755 -15.38 2.74 6.49
CA ARG A 755 -14.17 1.93 6.51
C ARG A 755 -14.41 0.51 6.01
N PHE A 756 -15.47 -0.16 6.46
CA PHE A 756 -15.74 -1.54 6.07
C PHE A 756 -16.14 -1.68 4.59
N VAL A 757 -16.82 -0.67 4.03
CA VAL A 757 -17.12 -0.63 2.59
C VAL A 757 -15.81 -0.56 1.79
N PHE A 758 -14.88 0.29 2.23
CA PHE A 758 -13.59 0.45 1.57
C PHE A 758 -12.72 -0.81 1.67
N VAL A 759 -12.64 -1.43 2.84
CA VAL A 759 -11.95 -2.72 3.05
C VAL A 759 -12.54 -3.81 2.16
N GLY A 760 -13.87 -3.93 2.11
CA GLY A 760 -14.55 -4.90 1.25
C GLY A 760 -14.30 -4.67 -0.24
N ALA A 761 -14.31 -3.41 -0.69
CA ALA A 761 -14.00 -3.04 -2.07
C ALA A 761 -12.55 -3.38 -2.43
N ILE A 762 -11.59 -3.07 -1.57
CA ILE A 762 -10.17 -3.39 -1.77
C ILE A 762 -9.97 -4.90 -1.86
N LEU A 763 -10.56 -5.67 -0.96
CA LEU A 763 -10.48 -7.13 -0.99
C LEU A 763 -10.98 -7.67 -2.34
N LEU A 764 -12.17 -7.25 -2.77
CA LEU A 764 -12.77 -7.71 -4.02
C LEU A 764 -11.90 -7.34 -5.23
N LEU A 765 -11.44 -6.09 -5.31
CA LEU A 765 -10.55 -5.62 -6.36
C LEU A 765 -9.23 -6.40 -6.37
N SER A 766 -8.64 -6.64 -5.19
CA SER A 766 -7.37 -7.36 -5.06
C SER A 766 -7.51 -8.81 -5.47
N VAL A 767 -8.58 -9.49 -5.07
CA VAL A 767 -8.85 -10.89 -5.46
C VAL A 767 -9.08 -11.00 -6.97
N VAL A 768 -9.89 -10.11 -7.55
CA VAL A 768 -10.13 -10.08 -9.01
C VAL A 768 -8.83 -9.80 -9.77
N ALA A 769 -8.04 -8.82 -9.32
CA ALA A 769 -6.75 -8.50 -9.93
C ALA A 769 -5.76 -9.67 -9.82
N ASN A 770 -5.62 -10.27 -8.64
CA ASN A 770 -4.74 -11.42 -8.42
C ASN A 770 -5.16 -12.62 -9.29
N ASN A 771 -6.45 -12.90 -9.39
CA ASN A 771 -6.96 -13.97 -10.24
C ASN A 771 -6.75 -13.68 -11.74
N PHE A 772 -6.95 -12.44 -12.18
CA PHE A 772 -6.69 -12.02 -13.55
C PHE A 772 -5.21 -12.09 -13.93
N ILE A 773 -4.32 -11.63 -13.06
CA ILE A 773 -2.86 -11.71 -13.26
C ILE A 773 -2.44 -13.18 -13.31
N ARG A 774 -2.96 -14.01 -12.41
CA ARG A 774 -2.66 -15.46 -12.38
C ARG A 774 -3.16 -16.18 -13.62
N THR A 775 -4.43 -16.03 -14.00
CA THR A 775 -4.97 -16.70 -15.20
C THR A 775 -4.20 -16.31 -16.45
N LYS A 776 -3.74 -15.05 -16.56
CA LYS A 776 -2.84 -14.65 -17.64
C LYS A 776 -1.45 -15.25 -17.53
N ALA A 777 -0.91 -15.39 -16.31
CA ALA A 777 0.38 -16.03 -16.08
C ALA A 777 0.34 -17.54 -16.37
N GLU A 778 -0.77 -18.21 -16.04
CA GLU A 778 -1.05 -19.62 -16.33
C GLU A 778 -1.32 -19.85 -17.81
N ALA A 779 -2.17 -19.04 -18.45
CA ALA A 779 -2.41 -19.11 -19.90
C ALA A 779 -1.16 -18.79 -20.72
N ALA A 780 -0.20 -18.09 -20.13
CA ALA A 780 1.10 -17.92 -20.73
C ALA A 780 1.95 -19.20 -20.58
N ARG A 781 1.92 -19.91 -19.45
CA ARG A 781 2.70 -21.15 -19.22
C ARG A 781 2.23 -22.28 -20.12
#